data_AF-A0A3D6B469-F1
#
_entry.id   AF-A0A3D6B469-F1
#
_cell.length_a   1.000
_cell.length_b   1.000
_cell.length_c   1.000
_cell.angle_alpha   90.00
_cell.angle_beta   90.00
_cell.angle_gamma   90.00
#
_symmetry.space_group_name_H-M   'P 1'
#
loop_
_entity.id
_entity.type
_entity.pdbx_description
1 polymer ?
#
loop_
_entity_poly.entity_id
_entity_poly.type
_entity_poly.pdbx_seq_one_letter_code
_entity_poly.pdbx_strand_id
1 'polypeptide(L)'
;MRRALISLLYFFITITLSASEIKVSGYVHDNHGKPVSGVKVTDGFDIVRTDAAGHYELNARENANFVYISVPSGFEMSLRNGAPHFYKQIDRSNKTQKADFEIIRTEKDETHHQFVVFADVQVYNESEIDYVYKAAADVQTDVVSNGVPTFGMSCGDIVGTWSSGLSERIQTATSSAGFPFYALMGNHDYQSGVGTNEESKVAYTSKYGPTYYSFDKGQMHYVVLDDVFYFYRHYIGYLEDSQLEWLKKDLSDVPEGSTVVLFLHIPTYSKQAREGQWNKEEYNKIVTNRNALYKIMEPYKLHICSAHEHYAENYVIKDNIFEHVHAPLSGLFWQSLYSCDGVPWGYYVYDVKGNEITEWYYKPVGKSRDCQFSAYRVGEDPMKRTSVVANVWNYDPAWKVEWRENGVDQGPMTQYSGWDRNIVNDVDNRREKEFTWKYIGAGQTDHLFYATPFSADSDIEIVVTDRFGKVYTWNSSRDSIYFTTSFTLNSDGVSEEGREYSIAQSSAYSKYGSFHGADKLETNLYNLAISEMVKNIEPDGTFRTGQLWSGVWTRDISYSAILSLAHLEPEVVKTSLMRKVDKKGRIIEDTGTGGSWPCSTDREVWAIAAYEVYLETGDVSWLRQVYPIIRRSLEADLMTVYNNSVTGLFRGESSFIDWREQSYPSWMQPSDIAASECLGTNAVFYRALEVASLMASKLGPTRAHDVKRYATIAANLKRAINDNFWMEDKGYYAQFLYGRDYRYVSPRSETLGESLCILWNIASVEQAQRIMGNLRVCDFGPTIFSPQISAQKSYHNNAIWPFVTSFYGMAAAKAGNRAAVMHALASNMRAATVFESNMENMVASNGSKNTALNSPRQLWSVAGFEGLFRNVLLGINYTEDGISFSPCVPISMKGYRALENFKYRNMTLDVEVIGEGNIVSSCLIDGVEQQVAFLPASLEGHHNIQLIVKSDYYAPEDSINLGPLEWDLNTPEVELSSDGEFLKWAVVNGATNYRIYKNGVFDGQVEDVLYKVSGKGEYVVAAYNESGSYSFMSEPIRVGMSPIEYTIQKRLNNRLGVQVRLEIEVESDGEYLLEFDYSNGNGDITTHN
;
A
#
# COMPACT_ATOMS: atom_id res chain seq x y z
N MET A 1 65.65 65.85 -40.47
CA MET A 1 66.00 64.43 -40.64
C MET A 1 66.00 63.70 -39.30
N ARG A 2 64.82 63.64 -38.69
CA ARG A 2 64.39 62.70 -37.64
C ARG A 2 63.40 61.72 -38.32
N ARG A 3 63.82 60.91 -39.28
CA ARG A 3 64.06 59.48 -39.02
C ARG A 3 64.48 59.20 -37.58
N ALA A 4 63.73 58.33 -36.89
CA ALA A 4 64.28 57.11 -36.26
C ALA A 4 63.59 56.66 -34.96
N LEU A 5 62.58 57.37 -34.40
CA LEU A 5 62.13 57.01 -33.03
C LEU A 5 60.63 56.80 -32.78
N ILE A 6 59.74 56.84 -33.78
CA ILE A 6 58.39 56.27 -33.62
C ILE A 6 58.08 55.29 -34.76
N SER A 7 59.11 54.52 -35.10
CA SER A 7 58.97 53.25 -35.80
C SER A 7 59.50 52.09 -34.95
N LEU A 8 59.71 52.31 -33.65
CA LEU A 8 60.26 51.28 -32.75
C LEU A 8 59.34 50.89 -31.58
N LEU A 9 58.04 51.16 -31.72
CA LEU A 9 56.96 50.39 -31.08
C LEU A 9 55.78 50.36 -32.09
N TYR A 10 55.32 49.30 -32.75
CA TYR A 10 55.61 47.88 -32.69
C TYR A 10 55.96 47.38 -31.30
N PHE A 11 54.93 47.13 -30.51
CA PHE A 11 54.59 45.72 -30.31
C PHE A 11 53.19 45.66 -29.69
N PHE A 12 52.24 45.14 -30.48
CA PHE A 12 50.89 44.69 -30.09
C PHE A 12 49.77 45.75 -29.82
N ILE A 13 48.60 45.51 -30.48
CA ILE A 13 47.23 45.97 -30.17
C ILE A 13 46.91 47.40 -30.71
N THR A 14 45.87 47.71 -31.49
CA THR A 14 44.57 47.08 -31.76
C THR A 14 44.13 47.37 -33.20
N ILE A 15 43.54 46.36 -33.85
CA ILE A 15 42.72 46.50 -35.05
C ILE A 15 41.44 47.25 -34.63
N THR A 16 41.16 48.44 -35.16
CA THR A 16 39.77 48.95 -35.17
C THR A 16 39.10 48.47 -36.44
N LEU A 17 38.40 47.34 -36.35
CA LEU A 17 37.35 46.99 -37.31
C LEU A 17 36.36 48.18 -37.35
N SER A 18 36.13 48.73 -38.53
CA SER A 18 34.94 49.56 -38.79
C SER A 18 33.73 48.63 -38.71
N ALA A 19 32.95 48.70 -37.63
CA ALA A 19 31.66 48.01 -37.55
C ALA A 19 30.69 48.62 -38.57
N SER A 20 29.92 47.79 -39.28
CA SER A 20 29.03 48.25 -40.35
C SER A 20 27.56 48.25 -39.89
N GLU A 21 27.05 49.39 -39.43
CA GLU A 21 25.69 49.57 -38.87
C GLU A 21 24.56 49.29 -39.90
N ILE A 22 23.43 48.73 -39.44
CA ILE A 22 22.23 48.42 -40.25
C ILE A 22 21.10 49.38 -39.83
N LYS A 23 20.53 50.14 -40.77
CA LYS A 23 19.43 51.05 -40.48
C LYS A 23 18.07 50.34 -40.54
N VAL A 24 17.33 50.35 -39.43
CA VAL A 24 15.98 49.78 -39.32
C VAL A 24 14.99 50.90 -39.03
N SER A 25 13.87 50.94 -39.77
CA SER A 25 12.79 51.89 -39.52
C SER A 25 11.45 51.18 -39.57
N GLY A 26 10.43 51.73 -38.94
CA GLY A 26 9.12 51.10 -38.96
C GLY A 26 8.04 51.93 -38.30
N TYR A 27 6.86 51.33 -38.23
CA TYR A 27 5.65 51.92 -37.69
C TYR A 27 4.96 50.94 -36.73
N VAL A 28 4.55 51.41 -35.55
CA VAL A 28 3.76 50.63 -34.57
C VAL A 28 2.33 51.14 -34.51
N HIS A 29 1.36 50.25 -34.70
CA HIS A 29 -0.06 50.57 -34.64
C HIS A 29 -0.88 49.50 -33.93
N ASP A 30 -2.07 49.86 -33.48
CA ASP A 30 -3.01 48.88 -32.96
C ASP A 30 -3.75 48.12 -34.07
N ASN A 31 -4.50 47.07 -33.71
CA ASN A 31 -5.33 46.24 -34.58
C ASN A 31 -6.49 47.01 -35.26
N HIS A 32 -6.66 48.31 -34.99
CA HIS A 32 -7.56 49.22 -35.70
C HIS A 32 -6.81 50.19 -36.62
N GLY A 33 -5.50 50.03 -36.78
CA GLY A 33 -4.63 50.86 -37.60
C GLY A 33 -4.22 52.19 -36.94
N LYS A 34 -4.53 52.40 -35.65
CA LYS A 34 -4.21 53.66 -34.97
C LYS A 34 -2.73 53.66 -34.52
N PRO A 35 -1.98 54.75 -34.73
CA PRO A 35 -0.60 54.85 -34.28
C PRO A 35 -0.49 54.72 -32.76
N VAL A 36 0.55 54.02 -32.30
CA VAL A 36 0.85 53.88 -30.87
C VAL A 36 2.17 54.57 -30.56
N SER A 37 2.10 55.65 -29.78
CA SER A 37 3.24 56.49 -29.40
C SER A 37 3.95 55.96 -28.17
N GLY A 38 5.25 56.24 -28.04
CA GLY A 38 6.05 55.95 -26.85
C GLY A 38 6.45 54.49 -26.67
N VAL A 39 6.10 53.61 -27.62
CA VAL A 39 6.45 52.19 -27.59
C VAL A 39 7.96 52.05 -27.68
N LYS A 40 8.56 51.32 -26.74
CA LYS A 40 10.00 51.03 -26.75
C LYS A 40 10.28 50.03 -27.87
N VAL A 41 11.19 50.37 -28.77
CA VAL A 41 11.67 49.52 -29.86
C VAL A 41 13.18 49.32 -29.71
N THR A 42 13.63 48.07 -29.76
CA THR A 42 15.00 47.69 -29.43
C THR A 42 15.57 46.68 -30.41
N ASP A 43 16.89 46.68 -30.58
CA ASP A 43 17.66 45.64 -31.29
C ASP A 43 18.35 44.65 -30.34
N GLY A 44 18.11 44.82 -29.03
CA GLY A 44 18.81 44.14 -27.94
C GLY A 44 19.93 44.96 -27.28
N PHE A 45 20.32 46.07 -27.87
CA PHE A 45 21.40 46.90 -27.32
C PHE A 45 20.95 48.33 -27.05
N ASP A 46 20.21 48.90 -27.99
CA ASP A 46 19.77 50.29 -27.98
C ASP A 46 18.24 50.34 -28.05
N ILE A 47 17.64 51.31 -27.35
CA ILE A 47 16.19 51.49 -27.28
C ILE A 47 15.84 52.86 -27.85
N VAL A 48 14.91 52.88 -28.79
CA VAL A 48 14.25 54.10 -29.29
C VAL A 48 12.76 54.03 -28.97
N ARG A 49 12.05 55.15 -29.12
CA ARG A 49 10.62 55.22 -28.88
C ARG A 49 9.89 55.62 -30.15
N THR A 50 8.70 55.09 -30.33
CA THR A 50 7.82 55.57 -31.38
C THR A 50 7.40 57.01 -31.13
N ASP A 51 7.37 57.82 -32.17
CA ASP A 51 6.85 59.18 -32.12
C ASP A 51 5.32 59.20 -32.00
N ALA A 52 4.73 60.41 -31.95
CA ALA A 52 3.29 60.60 -31.87
C ALA A 52 2.52 60.00 -33.07
N ALA A 53 3.21 59.80 -34.19
CA ALA A 53 2.69 59.17 -35.39
C ALA A 53 3.08 57.68 -35.48
N GLY A 54 3.55 57.07 -34.38
CA GLY A 54 3.90 55.65 -34.28
C GLY A 54 5.20 55.24 -34.98
N HIS A 55 5.97 56.17 -35.55
CA HIS A 55 7.17 55.85 -36.32
C HIS A 55 8.40 55.72 -35.43
N TYR A 56 9.34 54.85 -35.81
CA TYR A 56 10.64 54.74 -35.17
C TYR A 56 11.77 54.54 -36.19
N GLU A 57 12.99 54.91 -35.79
CA GLU A 57 14.21 54.66 -36.53
C GLU A 57 15.31 54.22 -35.55
N LEU A 58 16.00 53.12 -35.85
CA LEU A 58 17.02 52.50 -35.01
C LEU A 58 18.21 52.08 -35.90
N ASN A 59 19.43 52.47 -35.51
CA ASN A 59 20.65 51.94 -36.11
C ASN A 59 21.03 50.67 -35.35
N ALA A 60 20.64 49.52 -35.90
CA ALA A 60 20.90 48.23 -35.28
C ALA A 60 22.39 47.90 -35.33
N ARG A 61 22.89 47.35 -34.22
CA ARG A 61 24.28 46.90 -34.11
C ARG A 61 24.55 45.72 -35.05
N GLU A 62 25.80 45.57 -35.48
CA GLU A 62 26.19 44.54 -36.44
C GLU A 62 25.91 43.10 -35.96
N ASN A 63 25.98 42.88 -34.65
CA ASN A 63 25.66 41.61 -33.99
C ASN A 63 24.18 41.49 -33.56
N ALA A 64 23.32 42.47 -33.84
CA ALA A 64 21.88 42.35 -33.59
C ALA A 64 21.25 41.27 -34.50
N ASN A 65 20.30 40.52 -33.95
CA ASN A 65 19.58 39.46 -34.66
C ASN A 65 18.11 39.83 -34.93
N PHE A 66 17.54 40.68 -34.08
CA PHE A 66 16.13 41.04 -34.10
C PHE A 66 15.95 42.53 -33.84
N VAL A 67 14.85 43.07 -34.34
CA VAL A 67 14.22 44.30 -33.83
C VAL A 67 12.91 43.88 -33.17
N TYR A 68 12.61 44.41 -31.99
CA TYR A 68 11.45 43.98 -31.20
C TYR A 68 10.97 45.08 -30.27
N ILE A 69 9.75 44.92 -29.73
CA ILE A 69 9.11 45.94 -28.89
C ILE A 69 8.92 45.47 -27.45
N SER A 70 8.96 46.42 -26.52
CA SER A 70 8.38 46.23 -25.18
C SER A 70 6.89 46.49 -25.28
N VAL A 71 6.07 45.46 -25.06
CA VAL A 71 4.61 45.55 -25.24
C VAL A 71 4.04 46.48 -24.16
N PRO A 72 3.41 47.61 -24.51
CA PRO A 72 2.89 48.55 -23.51
C PRO A 72 1.60 48.02 -22.85
N SER A 73 1.35 48.47 -21.62
CA SER A 73 0.14 48.14 -20.86
C SER A 73 -1.14 48.51 -21.62
N GLY A 74 -2.19 47.68 -21.47
CA GLY A 74 -3.43 47.83 -22.24
C GLY A 74 -3.35 47.28 -23.67
N PHE A 75 -2.28 46.56 -24.01
CA PHE A 75 -2.12 45.88 -25.28
C PHE A 75 -1.57 44.45 -25.13
N GLU A 76 -1.92 43.61 -26.08
CA GLU A 76 -1.45 42.24 -26.26
C GLU A 76 -0.80 42.10 -27.64
N MET A 77 -0.13 40.97 -27.90
CA MET A 77 0.44 40.68 -29.22
C MET A 77 -0.33 39.58 -29.92
N SER A 78 -0.31 39.59 -31.25
CA SER A 78 -0.70 38.41 -32.02
C SER A 78 0.14 37.20 -31.59
N LEU A 79 -0.49 36.04 -31.49
CA LEU A 79 0.20 34.81 -31.12
C LEU A 79 0.80 34.13 -32.34
N ARG A 80 2.03 33.65 -32.20
CA ARG A 80 2.67 32.74 -33.16
C ARG A 80 2.95 31.42 -32.44
N ASN A 81 2.30 30.35 -32.89
CA ASN A 81 2.33 29.03 -32.26
C ASN A 81 1.98 29.04 -30.75
N GLY A 82 1.16 30.01 -30.31
CA GLY A 82 0.71 30.13 -28.91
C GLY A 82 1.51 31.10 -28.01
N ALA A 83 2.69 31.58 -28.44
CA ALA A 83 3.43 32.63 -27.72
C ALA A 83 3.24 34.03 -28.35
N PRO A 84 3.41 35.11 -27.56
CA PRO A 84 3.41 36.49 -28.05
C PRO A 84 4.50 36.74 -29.11
N HIS A 85 4.13 37.29 -30.27
CA HIS A 85 5.07 37.55 -31.38
C HIS A 85 5.42 39.03 -31.49
N PHE A 86 6.38 39.48 -30.68
CA PHE A 86 6.78 40.91 -30.54
C PHE A 86 8.08 41.30 -31.25
N TYR A 87 8.60 40.45 -32.15
CA TYR A 87 9.92 40.63 -32.77
C TYR A 87 9.91 40.39 -34.29
N LYS A 88 10.91 40.93 -34.97
CA LYS A 88 11.22 40.70 -36.39
C LYS A 88 12.71 40.45 -36.58
N GLN A 89 13.05 39.47 -37.42
CA GLN A 89 14.45 39.13 -37.71
C GLN A 89 15.10 40.21 -38.58
N ILE A 90 16.34 40.57 -38.26
CA ILE A 90 17.14 41.53 -39.04
C ILE A 90 17.83 40.79 -40.19
N ASP A 91 17.60 41.23 -41.42
CA ASP A 91 18.35 40.75 -42.59
C ASP A 91 19.70 41.47 -42.67
N ARG A 92 20.78 40.79 -42.28
CA ARG A 92 22.13 41.35 -42.27
C ARG A 92 22.70 41.65 -43.66
N SER A 93 22.13 41.08 -44.71
CA SER A 93 22.54 41.37 -46.09
C SER A 93 22.03 42.73 -46.57
N ASN A 94 21.00 43.27 -45.92
CA ASN A 94 20.38 44.54 -46.27
C ASN A 94 20.66 45.63 -45.23
N LYS A 95 21.46 46.64 -45.61
CA LYS A 95 21.83 47.77 -44.74
C LYS A 95 20.68 48.73 -44.44
N THR A 96 19.53 48.63 -45.11
CA THR A 96 18.34 49.44 -44.78
C THR A 96 17.06 48.62 -44.93
N GLN A 97 16.31 48.47 -43.84
CA GLN A 97 15.12 47.61 -43.81
C GLN A 97 13.97 48.19 -42.99
N LYS A 98 12.77 47.68 -43.28
CA LYS A 98 11.53 48.05 -42.58
C LYS A 98 11.03 46.96 -41.65
N ALA A 99 10.55 47.35 -40.48
CA ALA A 99 9.96 46.45 -39.50
C ALA A 99 8.75 47.09 -38.79
N ASP A 100 7.55 46.89 -39.34
CA ASP A 100 6.32 47.42 -38.73
C ASP A 100 5.75 46.46 -37.67
N PHE A 101 5.13 46.95 -36.60
CA PHE A 101 4.49 46.10 -35.57
C PHE A 101 3.01 46.44 -35.42
N GLU A 102 2.17 45.42 -35.42
CA GLU A 102 0.76 45.52 -35.03
C GLU A 102 0.60 44.96 -33.62
N ILE A 103 -0.05 45.70 -32.73
CA ILE A 103 -0.39 45.30 -31.36
C ILE A 103 -1.91 45.29 -31.15
N ILE A 104 -2.42 44.46 -30.28
CA ILE A 104 -3.87 44.27 -30.07
C ILE A 104 -4.29 45.05 -28.83
N ARG A 105 -5.23 45.97 -28.94
CA ARG A 105 -5.75 46.68 -27.76
C ARG A 105 -6.62 45.74 -26.93
N THR A 106 -6.36 45.65 -25.62
CA THR A 106 -7.25 44.93 -24.70
C THR A 106 -8.28 45.87 -24.08
N GLU A 107 -9.53 45.39 -23.97
CA GLU A 107 -10.63 46.08 -23.28
C GLU A 107 -10.76 45.63 -21.82
N LYS A 108 -9.89 44.71 -21.36
CA LYS A 108 -9.90 44.19 -19.99
C LYS A 108 -9.19 45.17 -19.06
N ASP A 109 -9.71 45.31 -17.84
CA ASP A 109 -8.99 45.99 -16.76
C ASP A 109 -7.83 45.10 -16.29
N GLU A 110 -6.61 45.50 -16.61
CA GLU A 110 -5.39 44.78 -16.24
C GLU A 110 -4.81 45.26 -14.89
N THR A 111 -5.47 46.17 -14.18
CA THR A 111 -5.01 46.56 -12.84
C THR A 111 -5.17 45.43 -11.83
N HIS A 112 -6.07 44.48 -12.06
CA HIS A 112 -6.06 43.17 -11.40
C HIS A 112 -5.75 42.12 -12.47
N HIS A 113 -4.64 41.40 -12.31
CA HIS A 113 -4.28 40.32 -13.21
C HIS A 113 -3.51 39.23 -12.48
N GLN A 114 -3.33 38.10 -13.14
CA GLN A 114 -2.58 36.95 -12.64
C GLN A 114 -1.46 36.59 -13.59
N PHE A 115 -0.41 35.97 -13.06
CA PHE A 115 0.54 35.24 -13.89
C PHE A 115 0.83 33.86 -13.33
N VAL A 116 1.00 32.90 -14.24
CA VAL A 116 1.29 31.50 -13.93
C VAL A 116 2.71 31.17 -14.38
N VAL A 117 3.50 30.57 -13.50
CA VAL A 117 4.88 30.18 -13.81
C VAL A 117 4.96 28.66 -13.94
N PHE A 118 5.37 28.20 -15.12
CA PHE A 118 5.81 26.84 -15.40
C PHE A 118 7.34 26.87 -15.50
N ALA A 119 8.02 26.47 -14.42
CA ALA A 119 9.48 26.30 -14.41
C ALA A 119 9.86 24.92 -14.97
N ASP A 120 10.97 24.84 -15.70
CA ASP A 120 11.58 23.59 -16.20
C ASP A 120 10.54 22.58 -16.71
N VAL A 121 9.80 22.98 -17.77
CA VAL A 121 8.83 22.08 -18.42
C VAL A 121 9.54 20.84 -18.98
N GLN A 122 10.76 21.03 -19.47
CA GLN A 122 11.85 20.07 -19.69
C GLN A 122 11.42 18.70 -20.25
N VAL A 123 10.58 18.72 -21.29
CA VAL A 123 10.11 17.50 -21.96
C VAL A 123 11.22 16.91 -22.84
N TYR A 124 11.51 15.63 -22.65
CA TYR A 124 12.48 14.84 -23.40
C TYR A 124 11.83 14.00 -24.51
N ASN A 125 10.55 13.62 -24.37
CA ASN A 125 9.84 12.83 -25.36
C ASN A 125 8.32 13.14 -25.44
N GLU A 126 7.72 12.99 -26.63
CA GLU A 126 6.56 12.11 -26.79
C GLU A 126 5.48 12.15 -25.70
N SER A 127 5.60 11.14 -24.84
CA SER A 127 4.62 10.77 -23.83
C SER A 127 4.53 11.76 -22.67
N GLU A 128 5.57 12.57 -22.47
CA GLU A 128 5.62 13.54 -21.36
C GLU A 128 4.74 14.76 -21.64
N ILE A 129 4.44 15.05 -22.91
CA ILE A 129 3.59 16.18 -23.30
C ILE A 129 2.17 16.06 -22.72
N ASP A 130 1.67 14.85 -22.52
CA ASP A 130 0.35 14.62 -21.91
C ASP A 130 0.29 15.15 -20.48
N TYR A 131 1.39 15.15 -19.75
CA TYR A 131 1.46 15.78 -18.42
C TYR A 131 1.39 17.30 -18.50
N VAL A 132 1.98 17.91 -19.53
CA VAL A 132 1.86 19.36 -19.78
C VAL A 132 0.40 19.73 -20.10
N TYR A 133 -0.31 18.92 -20.90
CA TYR A 133 -1.75 19.10 -21.12
C TYR A 133 -2.57 18.96 -19.83
N LYS A 134 -2.25 17.99 -18.97
CA LYS A 134 -2.91 17.84 -17.66
C LYS A 134 -2.71 19.06 -16.77
N ALA A 135 -1.48 19.58 -16.70
CA ALA A 135 -1.18 20.80 -15.94
C ALA A 135 -1.93 22.00 -16.52
N ALA A 136 -1.97 22.16 -17.85
CA ALA A 136 -2.71 23.21 -18.51
C ALA A 136 -4.24 23.14 -18.26
N ALA A 137 -4.82 21.94 -18.23
CA ALA A 137 -6.22 21.73 -17.89
C ALA A 137 -6.53 22.02 -16.40
N ASP A 138 -5.60 21.69 -15.50
CA ASP A 138 -5.70 22.02 -14.07
C ASP A 138 -5.67 23.55 -13.87
N VAL A 139 -4.74 24.25 -14.55
CA VAL A 139 -4.71 25.72 -14.61
C VAL A 139 -6.02 26.29 -15.14
N GLN A 140 -6.59 25.71 -16.19
CA GLN A 140 -7.87 26.18 -16.74
C GLN A 140 -9.00 26.07 -15.71
N THR A 141 -9.00 25.00 -14.92
CA THR A 141 -10.02 24.72 -13.91
C THR A 141 -9.90 25.66 -12.70
N ASP A 142 -8.69 25.81 -12.16
CA ASP A 142 -8.47 26.51 -10.88
C ASP A 142 -8.11 27.99 -11.03
N VAL A 143 -7.52 28.39 -12.16
CA VAL A 143 -7.08 29.77 -12.41
C VAL A 143 -8.01 30.45 -13.40
N VAL A 144 -8.18 29.92 -14.61
CA VAL A 144 -8.92 30.65 -15.68
C VAL A 144 -10.41 30.83 -15.35
N SER A 145 -11.01 29.86 -14.65
CA SER A 145 -12.44 29.93 -14.28
C SER A 145 -12.82 31.13 -13.40
N ASN A 146 -11.83 31.79 -12.76
CA ASN A 146 -12.06 32.98 -11.93
C ASN A 146 -12.29 34.28 -12.73
N GLY A 147 -12.00 34.27 -14.05
CA GLY A 147 -12.22 35.40 -14.96
C GLY A 147 -11.20 36.55 -14.89
N VAL A 148 -10.14 36.42 -14.09
CA VAL A 148 -9.05 37.42 -13.98
C VAL A 148 -8.16 37.35 -15.22
N PRO A 149 -7.70 38.49 -15.81
CA PRO A 149 -6.74 38.46 -16.90
C PRO A 149 -5.45 37.73 -16.52
N THR A 150 -5.05 36.71 -17.28
CA THR A 150 -3.89 35.86 -16.96
C THR A 150 -2.91 35.78 -18.12
N PHE A 151 -1.61 35.70 -17.83
CA PHE A 151 -0.59 35.23 -18.78
C PHE A 151 0.30 34.15 -18.13
N GLY A 152 0.94 33.35 -18.96
CA GLY A 152 1.87 32.31 -18.51
C GLY A 152 3.32 32.70 -18.76
N MET A 153 4.23 32.14 -17.96
CA MET A 153 5.67 32.19 -18.19
C MET A 153 6.24 30.77 -18.15
N SER A 154 6.87 30.34 -19.24
CA SER A 154 7.77 29.18 -19.25
C SER A 154 9.16 29.64 -18.83
N CYS A 155 9.54 29.35 -17.58
CA CYS A 155 10.73 29.89 -16.92
C CYS A 155 12.01 29.10 -17.27
N GLY A 156 12.31 29.00 -18.56
CA GLY A 156 13.46 28.25 -19.08
C GLY A 156 13.25 26.74 -19.05
N ASP A 157 14.22 26.04 -19.65
CA ASP A 157 14.24 24.59 -19.83
C ASP A 157 12.91 24.09 -20.38
N ILE A 158 12.52 24.60 -21.54
CA ILE A 158 11.24 24.22 -22.17
C ILE A 158 11.33 22.78 -22.68
N VAL A 159 12.46 22.44 -23.32
CA VAL A 159 12.78 21.09 -23.81
C VAL A 159 13.94 20.51 -22.99
N GLY A 160 13.90 19.20 -22.75
CA GLY A 160 15.03 18.50 -22.10
C GLY A 160 16.23 18.29 -23.04
N THR A 161 15.98 18.26 -24.36
CA THR A 161 17.03 18.22 -25.39
C THR A 161 16.54 18.95 -26.63
N TRP A 162 17.24 20.01 -27.04
CA TRP A 162 16.82 20.83 -28.17
C TRP A 162 16.64 20.06 -29.49
N SER A 163 17.51 19.09 -29.78
CA SER A 163 17.43 18.28 -31.01
C SER A 163 16.21 17.35 -31.10
N SER A 164 15.40 17.25 -30.05
CA SER A 164 14.17 16.44 -30.04
C SER A 164 13.10 16.95 -31.00
N GLY A 165 13.09 18.25 -31.33
CA GLY A 165 12.05 18.88 -32.15
C GLY A 165 10.70 19.08 -31.46
N LEU A 166 10.63 18.91 -30.12
CA LEU A 166 9.38 18.90 -29.36
C LEU A 166 8.86 20.30 -28.97
N SER A 167 9.66 21.35 -29.12
CA SER A 167 9.37 22.70 -28.63
C SER A 167 8.00 23.24 -29.07
N GLU A 168 7.64 23.08 -30.35
CA GLU A 168 6.33 23.54 -30.87
C GLU A 168 5.15 22.76 -30.26
N ARG A 169 5.32 21.47 -29.97
CA ARG A 169 4.27 20.65 -29.34
C ARG A 169 4.08 21.00 -27.87
N ILE A 170 5.19 21.24 -27.15
CA ILE A 170 5.15 21.70 -25.76
C ILE A 170 4.46 23.05 -25.67
N GLN A 171 4.81 23.97 -26.58
CA GLN A 171 4.17 25.27 -26.67
C GLN A 171 2.66 25.17 -26.96
N THR A 172 2.26 24.23 -27.83
CA THR A 172 0.84 23.94 -28.07
C THR A 172 0.16 23.43 -26.80
N ALA A 173 0.82 22.56 -26.05
CA ALA A 173 0.30 22.01 -24.79
C ALA A 173 0.16 23.09 -23.70
N THR A 174 1.16 23.95 -23.48
CA THR A 174 1.06 25.04 -22.51
C THR A 174 -0.04 26.04 -22.89
N SER A 175 -0.15 26.37 -24.18
CA SER A 175 -1.17 27.28 -24.69
C SER A 175 -2.61 26.76 -24.54
N SER A 176 -2.79 25.45 -24.35
CA SER A 176 -4.10 24.86 -24.09
C SER A 176 -4.71 25.31 -22.74
N ALA A 177 -3.92 25.93 -21.86
CA ALA A 177 -4.40 26.53 -20.62
C ALA A 177 -5.41 27.68 -20.86
N GLY A 178 -5.41 28.27 -22.05
CA GLY A 178 -6.38 29.31 -22.45
C GLY A 178 -5.83 30.75 -22.43
N PHE A 179 -4.53 30.94 -22.19
CA PHE A 179 -3.83 32.22 -22.27
C PHE A 179 -2.39 32.03 -22.78
N PRO A 180 -1.72 33.07 -23.32
CA PRO A 180 -0.40 32.93 -23.90
C PRO A 180 0.69 32.71 -22.85
N PHE A 181 1.65 31.85 -23.17
CA PHE A 181 2.87 31.66 -22.41
C PHE A 181 4.03 32.43 -23.07
N TYR A 182 4.65 33.33 -22.31
CA TYR A 182 5.95 33.89 -22.63
C TYR A 182 7.04 32.84 -22.38
N ALA A 183 8.14 32.94 -23.12
CA ALA A 183 9.23 31.96 -23.08
C ALA A 183 10.51 32.64 -22.61
N LEU A 184 11.14 32.05 -21.60
CA LEU A 184 12.52 32.31 -21.22
C LEU A 184 13.39 31.14 -21.68
N MET A 185 14.65 31.40 -21.99
CA MET A 185 15.61 30.37 -22.40
C MET A 185 16.30 29.79 -21.17
N GLY A 186 16.34 28.46 -21.06
CA GLY A 186 17.16 27.77 -20.07
C GLY A 186 18.40 27.11 -20.64
N ASN A 187 19.19 26.45 -19.79
CA ASN A 187 20.44 25.82 -20.21
C ASN A 187 20.23 24.52 -21.00
N HIS A 188 19.02 23.96 -21.06
CA HIS A 188 18.68 22.86 -21.98
C HIS A 188 18.13 23.35 -23.34
N ASP A 189 17.84 24.65 -23.45
CA ASP A 189 17.23 25.22 -24.65
C ASP A 189 18.27 25.70 -25.69
N TYR A 190 19.57 25.66 -25.38
CA TYR A 190 20.62 26.00 -26.34
C TYR A 190 21.00 24.83 -27.25
N GLN A 191 21.58 25.14 -28.41
CA GLN A 191 22.21 24.15 -29.29
C GLN A 191 23.64 23.82 -28.82
N SER A 192 23.84 22.59 -28.34
CA SER A 192 25.16 22.12 -27.89
C SER A 192 26.16 21.89 -29.05
N GLY A 193 27.46 21.98 -28.75
CA GLY A 193 28.53 21.60 -29.69
C GLY A 193 28.94 22.67 -30.69
N VAL A 194 28.44 23.90 -30.56
CA VAL A 194 28.83 25.07 -31.36
C VAL A 194 29.96 25.87 -30.71
N GLY A 195 30.55 26.82 -31.45
CA GLY A 195 31.80 27.50 -31.08
C GLY A 195 31.62 28.73 -30.20
N THR A 196 30.49 29.44 -30.29
CA THR A 196 30.23 30.67 -29.50
C THR A 196 28.90 30.62 -28.75
N ASN A 197 28.75 31.53 -27.77
CA ASN A 197 27.51 31.73 -27.04
C ASN A 197 26.36 32.11 -27.99
N GLU A 198 26.60 33.01 -28.93
CA GLU A 198 25.62 33.49 -29.90
C GLU A 198 25.13 32.37 -30.84
N GLU A 199 26.05 31.52 -31.32
CA GLU A 199 25.69 30.37 -32.15
C GLU A 199 24.78 29.39 -31.40
N SER A 200 24.96 29.24 -30.08
CA SER A 200 24.17 28.30 -29.27
C SER A 200 22.70 28.71 -29.15
N LYS A 201 22.41 30.01 -29.26
CA LYS A 201 21.08 30.60 -29.11
C LYS A 201 20.28 30.61 -30.42
N VAL A 202 20.91 30.37 -31.57
CA VAL A 202 20.27 30.49 -32.91
C VAL A 202 19.03 29.60 -33.01
N ALA A 203 19.11 28.38 -32.48
CA ALA A 203 18.02 27.43 -32.59
C ALA A 203 16.80 27.86 -31.75
N TYR A 204 17.01 28.25 -30.48
CA TYR A 204 15.98 28.85 -29.63
C TYR A 204 15.36 30.09 -30.27
N THR A 205 16.20 31.04 -30.66
CA THR A 205 15.76 32.34 -31.16
C THR A 205 15.00 32.24 -32.49
N SER A 206 15.25 31.20 -33.30
CA SER A 206 14.47 30.91 -34.50
C SER A 206 12.99 30.57 -34.23
N LYS A 207 12.69 30.07 -33.02
CA LYS A 207 11.35 29.64 -32.59
C LYS A 207 10.68 30.66 -31.68
N TYR A 208 11.40 31.14 -30.67
CA TYR A 208 10.85 31.98 -29.58
C TYR A 208 11.22 33.46 -29.69
N GLY A 209 12.21 33.82 -30.51
CA GLY A 209 12.63 35.20 -30.72
C GLY A 209 13.79 35.65 -29.83
N PRO A 210 13.88 36.94 -29.47
CA PRO A 210 15.00 37.46 -28.69
C PRO A 210 15.07 36.77 -27.32
N THR A 211 16.28 36.56 -26.80
CA THR A 211 16.47 35.83 -25.53
C THR A 211 16.21 36.67 -24.28
N TYR A 212 16.15 38.00 -24.43
CA TYR A 212 15.75 38.94 -23.38
C TYR A 212 14.85 40.02 -23.97
N TYR A 213 13.87 40.46 -23.18
CA TYR A 213 12.83 41.42 -23.58
C TYR A 213 12.04 41.89 -22.36
N SER A 214 11.13 42.83 -22.53
CA SER A 214 10.24 43.30 -21.48
C SER A 214 8.84 43.59 -22.00
N PHE A 215 7.89 43.74 -21.10
CA PHE A 215 6.52 44.17 -21.39
C PHE A 215 5.87 44.74 -20.13
N ASP A 216 4.83 45.54 -20.33
CA ASP A 216 4.02 46.11 -19.25
C ASP A 216 2.64 45.44 -19.22
N LYS A 217 2.13 45.15 -18.04
CA LYS A 217 0.73 44.72 -17.84
C LYS A 217 0.16 45.38 -16.60
N GLY A 218 -0.97 46.05 -16.73
CA GLY A 218 -1.50 46.88 -15.64
C GLY A 218 -0.51 47.99 -15.25
N GLN A 219 -0.10 48.02 -13.98
CA GLN A 219 0.90 48.96 -13.46
C GLN A 219 2.26 48.30 -13.19
N MET A 220 2.46 47.06 -13.65
CA MET A 220 3.67 46.29 -13.42
C MET A 220 4.55 46.29 -14.67
N HIS A 221 5.87 46.30 -14.45
CA HIS A 221 6.86 46.09 -15.51
C HIS A 221 7.47 44.69 -15.40
N TYR A 222 7.38 43.91 -16.49
CA TYR A 222 7.89 42.56 -16.57
C TYR A 222 9.13 42.51 -17.46
N VAL A 223 10.18 41.88 -16.98
CA VAL A 223 11.46 41.77 -17.68
C VAL A 223 11.85 40.30 -17.76
N VAL A 224 12.32 39.85 -18.91
CA VAL A 224 12.87 38.52 -19.16
C VAL A 224 14.32 38.71 -19.56
N LEU A 225 15.25 38.09 -18.83
CA LEU A 225 16.68 38.19 -19.10
C LEU A 225 17.28 36.80 -19.32
N ASP A 226 18.23 36.74 -20.24
CA ASP A 226 19.00 35.55 -20.58
C ASP A 226 20.29 35.54 -19.77
N ASP A 227 20.31 34.70 -18.75
CA ASP A 227 21.43 34.50 -17.83
C ASP A 227 22.24 33.25 -18.13
N VAL A 228 21.95 32.54 -19.22
CA VAL A 228 22.69 31.34 -19.63
C VAL A 228 23.79 31.74 -20.62
N PHE A 229 25.03 31.79 -20.14
CA PHE A 229 26.19 32.07 -20.99
C PHE A 229 26.92 30.78 -21.37
N TYR A 230 26.77 30.35 -22.62
CA TYR A 230 27.36 29.11 -23.15
C TYR A 230 28.82 29.29 -23.61
N PHE A 231 29.67 28.30 -23.32
CA PHE A 231 31.03 28.19 -23.83
C PHE A 231 31.45 26.72 -23.98
N TYR A 232 31.86 26.30 -25.19
CA TYR A 232 32.47 24.98 -25.48
C TYR A 232 31.84 23.79 -24.72
N ARG A 233 30.51 23.62 -24.83
CA ARG A 233 29.67 22.57 -24.19
C ARG A 233 29.35 22.75 -22.70
N HIS A 234 29.80 23.83 -22.10
CA HIS A 234 29.48 24.23 -20.73
C HIS A 234 28.71 25.55 -20.76
N TYR A 235 28.20 25.97 -19.60
CA TYR A 235 27.60 27.29 -19.42
C TYR A 235 27.95 27.84 -18.04
N ILE A 236 27.85 29.15 -17.90
CA ILE A 236 27.90 29.86 -16.62
C ILE A 236 26.62 30.69 -16.47
N GLY A 237 26.14 30.90 -15.25
CA GLY A 237 25.15 31.92 -14.96
C GLY A 237 25.79 33.29 -15.05
N TYR A 238 25.48 34.05 -16.08
CA TYR A 238 26.09 35.35 -16.34
C TYR A 238 25.22 36.22 -17.25
N LEU A 239 24.96 37.44 -16.80
CA LEU A 239 24.29 38.47 -17.59
C LEU A 239 25.33 39.27 -18.38
N GLU A 240 25.26 39.24 -19.71
CA GLU A 240 26.18 39.99 -20.56
C GLU A 240 26.10 41.51 -20.29
N ASP A 241 27.22 42.22 -20.30
CA ASP A 241 27.26 43.67 -20.05
C ASP A 241 26.34 44.45 -21.02
N SER A 242 26.26 44.01 -22.27
CA SER A 242 25.33 44.56 -23.28
C SER A 242 23.86 44.49 -22.82
N GLN A 243 23.49 43.37 -22.21
CA GLN A 243 22.14 43.11 -21.70
C GLN A 243 21.85 43.94 -20.44
N LEU A 244 22.82 44.11 -19.55
CA LEU A 244 22.70 44.99 -18.37
C LEU A 244 22.59 46.47 -18.77
N GLU A 245 23.31 46.92 -19.80
CA GLU A 245 23.16 48.27 -20.35
C GLU A 245 21.82 48.46 -21.06
N TRP A 246 21.32 47.43 -21.76
CA TRP A 246 19.97 47.42 -22.31
C TRP A 246 18.91 47.54 -21.20
N LEU A 247 19.04 46.78 -20.11
CA LEU A 247 18.13 46.82 -18.96
C LEU A 247 18.06 48.23 -18.34
N LYS A 248 19.19 48.91 -18.17
CA LYS A 248 19.21 50.31 -17.67
C LYS A 248 18.41 51.25 -18.58
N LYS A 249 18.50 51.07 -19.90
CA LYS A 249 17.73 51.87 -20.86
C LYS A 249 16.26 51.51 -20.81
N ASP A 250 15.93 50.23 -20.64
CA ASP A 250 14.54 49.79 -20.56
C ASP A 250 13.84 50.36 -19.33
N LEU A 251 14.52 50.33 -18.17
CA LEU A 251 14.02 50.86 -16.91
C LEU A 251 14.01 52.39 -16.83
N SER A 252 14.60 53.11 -17.79
CA SER A 252 14.78 54.57 -17.70
C SER A 252 13.50 55.39 -17.57
N ASP A 253 12.35 54.83 -17.98
CA ASP A 253 11.03 55.45 -17.88
C ASP A 253 10.13 54.78 -16.84
N VAL A 254 10.62 53.74 -16.14
CA VAL A 254 9.89 53.09 -15.05
C VAL A 254 10.07 53.96 -13.79
N PRO A 255 9.00 54.44 -13.15
CA PRO A 255 9.14 55.27 -11.96
C PRO A 255 9.82 54.53 -10.81
N GLU A 256 10.72 55.20 -10.09
CA GLU A 256 11.29 54.65 -8.85
C GLU A 256 10.17 54.25 -7.88
N GLY A 257 10.36 53.14 -7.16
CA GLY A 257 9.36 52.53 -6.28
C GLY A 257 8.30 51.67 -6.97
N SER A 258 8.26 51.63 -8.32
CA SER A 258 7.44 50.68 -9.07
C SER A 258 7.87 49.24 -8.80
N THR A 259 6.93 48.30 -8.97
CA THR A 259 7.23 46.88 -8.83
C THR A 259 7.62 46.31 -10.19
N VAL A 260 8.80 45.68 -10.22
CA VAL A 260 9.34 45.01 -11.39
C VAL A 260 9.38 43.51 -11.12
N VAL A 261 8.83 42.71 -12.03
CA VAL A 261 8.97 41.25 -12.00
C VAL A 261 9.98 40.84 -13.05
N LEU A 262 11.07 40.25 -12.60
CA LEU A 262 12.18 39.80 -13.44
C LEU A 262 12.17 38.28 -13.53
N PHE A 263 12.11 37.74 -14.74
CA PHE A 263 12.25 36.31 -15.00
C PHE A 263 13.67 35.98 -15.42
N LEU A 264 14.25 35.01 -14.74
CA LEU A 264 15.58 34.46 -14.93
C LEU A 264 15.50 32.94 -14.95
N HIS A 265 16.45 32.25 -15.55
CA HIS A 265 16.44 30.80 -15.49
C HIS A 265 17.32 30.34 -14.34
N ILE A 266 18.57 30.81 -14.30
CA ILE A 266 19.54 30.50 -13.26
C ILE A 266 19.31 31.45 -12.06
N PRO A 267 19.15 30.94 -10.83
CA PRO A 267 18.91 31.79 -9.67
C PRO A 267 20.02 32.83 -9.41
N THR A 268 19.63 33.99 -8.87
CA THR A 268 20.58 35.01 -8.42
C THR A 268 21.01 34.81 -6.98
N TYR A 269 20.38 33.91 -6.24
CA TYR A 269 20.74 33.58 -4.88
C TYR A 269 20.74 32.07 -4.65
N SER A 270 21.47 31.61 -3.65
CA SER A 270 21.65 30.18 -3.38
C SER A 270 21.57 29.86 -1.90
N LYS A 271 21.41 28.57 -1.60
CA LYS A 271 21.52 28.01 -0.26
C LYS A 271 22.90 28.34 0.34
N GLN A 272 23.97 28.23 -0.44
CA GLN A 272 25.33 28.57 0.01
C GLN A 272 25.47 30.06 0.37
N ALA A 273 24.90 30.97 -0.42
CA ALA A 273 24.91 32.40 -0.12
C ALA A 273 24.12 32.73 1.16
N ARG A 274 22.96 32.08 1.38
CA ARG A 274 22.15 32.21 2.60
C ARG A 274 22.95 31.86 3.85
N GLU A 275 23.82 30.85 3.76
CA GLU A 275 24.73 30.43 4.83
C GLU A 275 26.03 31.26 4.92
N GLY A 276 26.22 32.28 4.07
CA GLY A 276 27.44 33.07 3.98
C GLY A 276 28.63 32.34 3.33
N GLN A 277 28.40 31.19 2.69
CA GLN A 277 29.40 30.32 2.07
C GLN A 277 29.60 30.63 0.57
N TRP A 278 29.77 31.91 0.24
CA TRP A 278 29.92 32.41 -1.14
C TRP A 278 30.96 31.68 -1.98
N ASN A 279 32.04 31.19 -1.35
CA ASN A 279 33.12 30.48 -2.02
C ASN A 279 32.76 29.05 -2.48
N LYS A 280 31.58 28.54 -2.11
CA LYS A 280 31.07 27.22 -2.53
C LYS A 280 30.03 27.31 -3.64
N GLU A 281 29.64 28.51 -4.06
CA GLU A 281 28.73 28.68 -5.18
C GLU A 281 29.35 28.17 -6.48
N GLU A 282 28.60 27.38 -7.23
CA GLU A 282 29.02 26.88 -8.54
C GLU A 282 28.61 27.88 -9.62
N TYR A 283 29.54 28.22 -10.52
CA TYR A 283 29.35 29.28 -11.51
C TYR A 283 28.19 29.01 -12.48
N ASN A 284 27.75 27.76 -12.64
CA ASN A 284 26.65 27.37 -13.52
C ASN A 284 25.30 27.27 -12.80
N LYS A 285 25.29 27.39 -11.46
CA LYS A 285 24.07 27.28 -10.63
C LYS A 285 23.57 28.63 -10.13
N ILE A 286 24.37 29.67 -10.30
CA ILE A 286 24.02 31.03 -9.90
C ILE A 286 24.45 32.07 -10.93
N VAL A 287 23.76 33.21 -10.95
CA VAL A 287 24.20 34.38 -11.73
C VAL A 287 25.44 35.01 -11.06
N THR A 288 26.61 34.79 -11.65
CA THR A 288 27.90 35.17 -11.08
C THR A 288 28.10 36.69 -10.95
N ASN A 289 27.50 37.50 -11.83
CA ASN A 289 27.58 38.96 -11.80
C ASN A 289 26.32 39.65 -11.24
N ARG A 290 25.49 38.93 -10.46
CA ARG A 290 24.25 39.41 -9.82
C ARG A 290 24.32 40.78 -9.14
N ASN A 291 25.47 41.17 -8.58
CA ASN A 291 25.62 42.46 -7.90
C ASN A 291 25.41 43.66 -8.85
N ALA A 292 25.76 43.51 -10.13
CA ALA A 292 25.49 44.52 -11.14
C ALA A 292 23.98 44.65 -11.38
N LEU A 293 23.27 43.53 -11.46
CA LEU A 293 21.82 43.47 -11.55
C LEU A 293 21.16 44.12 -10.32
N TYR A 294 21.51 43.69 -9.10
CA TYR A 294 20.93 44.26 -7.87
C TYR A 294 21.13 45.77 -7.74
N LYS A 295 22.26 46.29 -8.24
CA LYS A 295 22.53 47.73 -8.25
C LYS A 295 21.63 48.47 -9.24
N ILE A 296 21.36 47.89 -10.42
CA ILE A 296 20.42 48.47 -11.40
C ILE A 296 19.00 48.48 -10.84
N MET A 297 18.64 47.44 -10.08
CA MET A 297 17.28 47.25 -9.57
C MET A 297 17.01 47.93 -8.22
N GLU A 298 18.02 48.52 -7.58
CA GLU A 298 17.92 49.17 -6.26
C GLU A 298 16.76 50.18 -6.12
N PRO A 299 16.40 50.98 -7.15
CA PRO A 299 15.29 51.92 -7.04
C PRO A 299 13.88 51.30 -7.06
N TYR A 300 13.73 49.99 -7.31
CA TYR A 300 12.43 49.34 -7.56
C TYR A 300 12.10 48.29 -6.50
N LYS A 301 10.81 47.91 -6.39
CA LYS A 301 10.40 46.69 -5.68
C LYS A 301 10.55 45.50 -6.63
N LEU A 302 11.60 44.70 -6.47
CA LEU A 302 11.92 43.62 -7.38
C LEU A 302 11.40 42.28 -6.87
N HIS A 303 10.64 41.58 -7.71
CA HIS A 303 10.41 40.15 -7.62
C HIS A 303 11.18 39.42 -8.71
N ILE A 304 12.12 38.56 -8.36
CA ILE A 304 12.81 37.68 -9.30
C ILE A 304 12.08 36.34 -9.31
N CYS A 305 11.74 35.83 -10.48
CA CYS A 305 11.20 34.49 -10.68
C CYS A 305 12.24 33.67 -11.43
N SER A 306 12.83 32.68 -10.76
CA SER A 306 13.89 31.81 -11.29
C SER A 306 13.57 30.32 -11.14
N ALA A 307 14.41 29.47 -11.73
CA ALA A 307 14.15 28.05 -11.99
C ALA A 307 15.46 27.23 -11.86
N HIS A 308 15.72 26.27 -12.76
CA HIS A 308 17.02 25.60 -13.00
C HIS A 308 17.43 24.51 -12.01
N GLU A 309 17.32 24.76 -10.71
CA GLU A 309 17.89 23.87 -9.70
C GLU A 309 16.98 22.68 -9.32
N HIS A 310 15.79 22.60 -9.92
CA HIS A 310 14.79 21.58 -9.63
C HIS A 310 14.33 21.52 -8.16
N TYR A 311 14.32 22.66 -7.45
CA TYR A 311 13.79 22.82 -6.10
C TYR A 311 12.97 24.11 -5.96
N ALA A 312 12.14 24.21 -4.92
CA ALA A 312 11.45 25.43 -4.51
C ALA A 312 12.21 26.13 -3.37
N GLU A 313 12.53 27.41 -3.55
CA GLU A 313 13.09 28.26 -2.48
C GLU A 313 12.62 29.71 -2.62
N ASN A 314 12.49 30.39 -1.49
CA ASN A 314 12.15 31.81 -1.46
C ASN A 314 13.24 32.59 -0.70
N TYR A 315 13.80 33.63 -1.32
CA TYR A 315 14.88 34.43 -0.77
C TYR A 315 14.48 35.89 -0.61
N VAL A 316 14.56 36.40 0.63
CA VAL A 316 14.59 37.84 0.90
C VAL A 316 16.04 38.31 0.78
N ILE A 317 16.39 38.88 -0.38
CA ILE A 317 17.78 39.30 -0.67
C ILE A 317 18.05 40.68 -0.07
N LYS A 318 17.06 41.58 -0.20
CA LYS A 318 17.00 42.91 0.43
C LYS A 318 15.53 43.24 0.73
N ASP A 319 15.27 44.29 1.50
CA ASP A 319 13.90 44.76 1.81
C ASP A 319 13.04 44.96 0.55
N ASN A 320 13.65 45.34 -0.57
CA ASN A 320 12.99 45.56 -1.85
C ASN A 320 13.35 44.52 -2.93
N ILE A 321 14.06 43.44 -2.61
CA ILE A 321 14.42 42.38 -3.58
C ILE A 321 14.04 41.01 -3.02
N PHE A 322 13.07 40.37 -3.66
CA PHE A 322 12.58 39.05 -3.32
C PHE A 322 12.77 38.10 -4.50
N GLU A 323 13.40 36.95 -4.31
CA GLU A 323 13.54 35.93 -5.36
C GLU A 323 12.74 34.68 -5.03
N HIS A 324 11.90 34.25 -5.97
CA HIS A 324 11.14 33.01 -5.97
C HIS A 324 11.84 32.03 -6.91
N VAL A 325 12.51 31.02 -6.36
CA VAL A 325 13.02 29.86 -7.11
C VAL A 325 11.92 28.83 -7.17
N HIS A 326 11.44 28.54 -8.37
CA HIS A 326 10.26 27.72 -8.60
C HIS A 326 10.62 26.24 -8.70
N ALA A 327 9.84 25.39 -8.03
CA ALA A 327 9.86 23.97 -8.32
C ALA A 327 9.48 23.69 -9.79
N PRO A 328 10.16 22.73 -10.43
CA PRO A 328 9.96 22.36 -11.82
C PRO A 328 8.59 21.70 -12.04
N LEU A 329 7.91 22.08 -13.12
CA LEU A 329 6.69 21.39 -13.56
C LEU A 329 6.98 19.92 -13.89
N SER A 330 8.18 19.64 -14.41
CA SER A 330 8.63 18.28 -14.73
C SER A 330 8.97 17.43 -13.50
N GLY A 331 8.86 17.96 -12.27
CA GLY A 331 9.38 17.30 -11.08
C GLY A 331 10.88 17.03 -11.26
N LEU A 332 11.28 15.77 -11.19
CA LEU A 332 12.67 15.37 -11.44
C LEU A 332 12.81 14.85 -12.88
N PHE A 333 12.82 15.78 -13.85
CA PHE A 333 13.05 15.50 -15.27
C PHE A 333 12.01 14.51 -15.85
N TRP A 334 10.74 14.61 -15.45
CA TRP A 334 9.61 13.70 -15.73
C TRP A 334 9.78 12.25 -15.29
N GLN A 335 10.91 11.92 -14.65
CA GLN A 335 11.16 10.57 -14.15
C GLN A 335 10.60 10.38 -12.73
N SER A 336 10.46 11.48 -12.00
CA SER A 336 9.64 11.60 -10.80
C SER A 336 8.64 12.74 -10.94
N LEU A 337 7.42 12.54 -10.42
CA LEU A 337 6.44 13.63 -10.23
C LEU A 337 6.69 14.43 -8.93
N TYR A 338 7.86 14.27 -8.32
CA TYR A 338 8.38 15.14 -7.27
C TYR A 338 9.66 15.81 -7.75
N SER A 339 9.85 17.07 -7.40
CA SER A 339 11.09 17.83 -7.52
C SER A 339 12.16 17.27 -6.57
N CYS A 340 13.43 17.67 -6.72
CA CYS A 340 14.51 17.06 -5.94
C CYS A 340 14.35 17.27 -4.42
N ASP A 341 13.64 18.32 -4.01
CA ASP A 341 13.32 18.68 -2.63
C ASP A 341 11.97 18.12 -2.12
N GLY A 342 11.31 17.26 -2.91
CA GLY A 342 10.06 16.60 -2.53
C GLY A 342 8.79 17.43 -2.69
N VAL A 343 8.90 18.63 -3.27
CA VAL A 343 7.74 19.36 -3.77
C VAL A 343 7.13 18.53 -4.90
N PRO A 344 5.80 18.25 -4.91
CA PRO A 344 5.19 17.55 -6.03
C PRO A 344 5.33 18.34 -7.33
N TRP A 345 4.95 17.75 -8.45
CA TRP A 345 4.83 18.47 -9.72
C TRP A 345 3.61 19.40 -9.71
N GLY A 346 3.79 20.60 -10.25
CA GLY A 346 2.81 21.68 -10.14
C GLY A 346 3.31 22.98 -10.74
N TYR A 347 2.59 24.05 -10.45
CA TYR A 347 2.86 25.38 -10.98
C TYR A 347 2.58 26.45 -9.93
N TYR A 348 3.07 27.65 -10.15
CA TYR A 348 2.87 28.77 -9.23
C TYR A 348 1.91 29.79 -9.83
N VAL A 349 1.09 30.37 -8.98
CA VAL A 349 0.12 31.40 -9.37
C VAL A 349 0.37 32.63 -8.51
N TYR A 350 0.42 33.78 -9.19
CA TYR A 350 0.62 35.08 -8.57
C TYR A 350 -0.57 35.98 -8.89
N ASP A 351 -1.19 36.58 -7.88
CA ASP A 351 -2.31 37.52 -8.01
C ASP A 351 -1.81 38.94 -7.76
N VAL A 352 -2.01 39.81 -8.75
CA VAL A 352 -1.47 41.17 -8.79
C VAL A 352 -2.60 42.18 -8.77
N LYS A 353 -2.54 43.16 -7.87
CA LYS A 353 -3.49 44.27 -7.81
C LYS A 353 -2.75 45.60 -7.77
N GLY A 354 -3.00 46.43 -8.78
CA GLY A 354 -2.29 47.67 -9.03
C GLY A 354 -0.81 47.40 -9.31
N ASN A 355 0.04 47.86 -8.40
CA ASN A 355 1.50 47.75 -8.47
C ASN A 355 2.03 46.79 -7.37
N GLU A 356 1.22 45.87 -6.86
CA GLU A 356 1.62 44.93 -5.80
C GLU A 356 1.16 43.51 -6.10
N ILE A 357 1.98 42.53 -5.74
CA ILE A 357 1.58 41.12 -5.71
C ILE A 357 0.89 40.86 -4.37
N THR A 358 -0.42 40.59 -4.40
CA THR A 358 -1.26 40.46 -3.20
C THR A 358 -1.44 39.05 -2.69
N GLU A 359 -1.15 38.04 -3.53
CA GLU A 359 -1.14 36.63 -3.15
C GLU A 359 -0.19 35.87 -4.07
N TRP A 360 0.46 34.83 -3.55
CA TRP A 360 1.06 33.79 -4.37
C TRP A 360 1.04 32.45 -3.65
N TYR A 361 0.82 31.39 -4.42
CA TYR A 361 0.76 30.04 -3.90
C TYR A 361 1.30 29.04 -4.92
N TYR A 362 1.71 27.89 -4.40
CA TYR A 362 2.07 26.74 -5.21
C TYR A 362 0.82 25.87 -5.43
N LYS A 363 0.59 25.38 -6.65
CA LYS A 363 -0.57 24.56 -6.99
C LYS A 363 -0.10 23.18 -7.47
N PRO A 364 -0.18 22.14 -6.61
CA PRO A 364 0.02 20.77 -7.04
C PRO A 364 -1.06 20.35 -8.05
N VAL A 365 -0.65 19.77 -9.18
CA VAL A 365 -1.61 19.29 -10.20
C VAL A 365 -2.50 18.20 -9.61
N GLY A 366 -3.82 18.31 -9.78
CA GLY A 366 -4.80 17.32 -9.33
C GLY A 366 -5.10 17.32 -7.82
N LYS A 367 -4.50 18.22 -7.04
CA LYS A 367 -4.80 18.44 -5.61
C LYS A 367 -5.43 19.81 -5.39
N SER A 368 -6.16 19.97 -4.28
CA SER A 368 -6.71 21.27 -3.89
C SER A 368 -5.60 22.31 -3.69
N ARG A 369 -5.87 23.58 -4.01
CA ARG A 369 -4.97 24.71 -3.70
C ARG A 369 -4.68 24.86 -2.21
N ASP A 370 -5.50 24.28 -1.34
CA ASP A 370 -5.30 24.36 0.12
C ASP A 370 -4.34 23.26 0.63
N CYS A 371 -3.83 22.41 -0.27
CA CYS A 371 -2.72 21.51 0.02
C CYS A 371 -1.39 22.24 -0.29
N GLN A 372 -0.69 22.70 0.74
CA GLN A 372 0.56 23.48 0.62
C GLN A 372 1.81 22.79 1.22
N PHE A 373 1.64 21.61 1.81
CA PHE A 373 2.73 20.86 2.43
C PHE A 373 2.43 19.36 2.48
N SER A 374 3.49 18.55 2.46
CA SER A 374 3.43 17.14 2.91
C SER A 374 3.71 17.09 4.39
N ALA A 375 3.13 16.11 5.09
CA ALA A 375 3.46 15.83 6.48
C ALA A 375 3.72 14.33 6.67
N TYR A 376 4.63 14.02 7.59
CA TYR A 376 5.12 12.70 7.90
C TYR A 376 5.05 12.47 9.40
N ARG A 377 4.48 11.35 9.80
CA ARG A 377 4.34 10.95 11.19
C ARG A 377 5.69 10.56 11.78
N VAL A 378 5.70 10.46 13.10
CA VAL A 378 6.87 10.03 13.87
C VAL A 378 7.35 8.65 13.42
N GLY A 379 8.43 8.61 12.63
CA GLY A 379 9.03 7.37 12.13
C GLY A 379 8.95 7.16 10.63
N GLU A 380 8.11 7.91 9.93
CA GLU A 380 7.99 7.86 8.48
C GLU A 380 9.17 8.56 7.79
N ASP A 381 9.69 9.63 8.40
CA ASP A 381 10.91 10.29 7.96
C ASP A 381 12.16 9.62 8.59
N PRO A 382 13.08 9.06 7.77
CA PRO A 382 14.24 8.34 8.26
C PRO A 382 15.31 9.25 8.91
N MET A 383 15.30 10.56 8.63
CA MET A 383 16.24 11.53 9.20
C MET A 383 15.76 12.10 10.54
N LYS A 384 14.44 12.18 10.72
CA LYS A 384 13.77 12.66 11.93
C LYS A 384 12.80 11.62 12.47
N ARG A 385 13.30 10.39 12.67
CA ARG A 385 12.49 9.24 13.09
C ARG A 385 11.69 9.45 14.38
N THR A 386 12.08 10.38 15.25
CA THR A 386 11.41 10.67 16.52
C THR A 386 10.45 11.85 16.46
N SER A 387 10.26 12.46 15.30
CA SER A 387 9.55 13.72 15.16
C SER A 387 8.49 13.59 14.06
N VAL A 388 7.41 14.36 14.19
CA VAL A 388 6.58 14.67 13.03
C VAL A 388 7.40 15.59 12.13
N VAL A 389 7.27 15.45 10.80
CA VAL A 389 7.95 16.31 9.83
C VAL A 389 6.92 16.90 8.87
N ALA A 390 7.04 18.17 8.50
CA ALA A 390 6.32 18.76 7.39
C ALA A 390 7.31 19.31 6.36
N ASN A 391 7.05 19.04 5.09
CA ASN A 391 7.71 19.69 3.95
C ASN A 391 6.77 20.76 3.40
N VAL A 392 7.08 22.03 3.64
CA VAL A 392 6.23 23.19 3.28
C VAL A 392 6.70 23.79 1.96
N TRP A 393 6.06 23.38 0.86
CA TRP A 393 6.61 23.50 -0.49
C TRP A 393 6.88 24.92 -0.98
N ASN A 394 6.09 25.90 -0.55
CA ASN A 394 6.27 27.30 -0.92
C ASN A 394 6.67 28.15 0.29
N TYR A 395 7.41 27.54 1.23
CA TYR A 395 7.81 28.20 2.45
C TYR A 395 8.56 29.50 2.16
N ASP A 396 8.24 30.51 2.95
CA ASP A 396 8.96 31.77 3.02
C ASP A 396 9.15 32.11 4.51
N PRO A 397 10.25 32.78 4.88
CA PRO A 397 10.50 33.20 6.27
C PRO A 397 9.38 34.00 6.97
N ALA A 398 8.45 34.62 6.25
CA ALA A 398 7.29 35.29 6.86
C ALA A 398 6.11 34.34 7.17
N TRP A 399 6.16 33.08 6.72
CA TRP A 399 5.18 32.04 7.04
C TRP A 399 5.37 31.56 8.48
N LYS A 400 4.29 31.09 9.09
CA LYS A 400 4.32 30.44 10.40
C LYS A 400 4.00 28.97 10.24
N VAL A 401 4.85 28.12 10.78
CA VAL A 401 4.61 26.67 10.86
C VAL A 401 4.51 26.33 12.33
N GLU A 402 3.29 26.09 12.78
CA GLU A 402 2.94 25.84 14.18
C GLU A 402 2.38 24.43 14.31
N TRP A 403 2.35 23.90 15.52
CA TRP A 403 1.78 22.58 15.76
C TRP A 403 1.05 22.54 17.10
N ARG A 404 0.05 21.67 17.17
CA ARG A 404 -0.68 21.35 18.37
C ARG A 404 -0.46 19.88 18.71
N GLU A 405 -0.24 19.60 19.98
CA GLU A 405 -0.13 18.24 20.51
C GLU A 405 -1.35 18.02 21.42
N ASN A 406 -2.18 17.03 21.08
CA ASN A 406 -3.44 16.70 21.76
C ASN A 406 -4.37 17.91 21.91
N GLY A 407 -4.46 18.74 20.86
CA GLY A 407 -5.26 19.96 20.82
C GLY A 407 -4.69 21.15 21.57
N VAL A 408 -3.54 21.01 22.24
CA VAL A 408 -2.83 22.10 22.92
C VAL A 408 -1.79 22.70 21.98
N ASP A 409 -1.87 24.00 21.73
CA ASP A 409 -0.89 24.74 20.95
C ASP A 409 0.51 24.67 21.59
N GLN A 410 1.46 24.10 20.85
CA GLN A 410 2.86 23.94 21.26
C GLN A 410 3.76 25.03 20.66
N GLY A 411 3.18 25.97 19.90
CA GLY A 411 3.91 27.03 19.23
C GLY A 411 4.61 26.56 17.94
N PRO A 412 5.71 27.19 17.53
CA PRO A 412 6.33 26.94 16.23
C PRO A 412 7.04 25.59 16.16
N MET A 413 6.98 24.94 14.99
CA MET A 413 7.82 23.80 14.66
C MET A 413 9.27 24.25 14.40
N THR A 414 10.23 23.34 14.60
CA THR A 414 11.65 23.62 14.36
C THR A 414 12.00 23.38 12.89
N GLN A 415 12.38 24.43 12.17
CA GLN A 415 12.90 24.32 10.80
C GLN A 415 14.24 23.57 10.79
N TYR A 416 14.48 22.74 9.77
CA TYR A 416 15.76 22.08 9.54
C TYR A 416 16.02 21.80 8.06
N SER A 417 17.29 21.61 7.71
CA SER A 417 17.69 21.16 6.39
C SER A 417 17.74 19.63 6.32
N GLY A 418 17.13 19.04 5.29
CA GLY A 418 17.10 17.58 5.11
C GLY A 418 16.60 17.15 3.74
N TRP A 419 16.45 15.84 3.52
CA TRP A 419 15.85 15.29 2.31
C TRP A 419 14.41 14.91 2.58
N ASP A 420 13.50 15.29 1.69
CA ASP A 420 12.12 14.87 1.78
C ASP A 420 11.95 13.38 1.48
N ARG A 421 11.13 12.71 2.30
CA ARG A 421 10.93 11.26 2.23
C ARG A 421 10.32 10.79 0.91
N ASN A 422 9.36 11.51 0.34
CA ASN A 422 8.65 11.06 -0.87
C ASN A 422 9.59 11.00 -2.07
N ILE A 423 10.40 12.04 -2.29
CA ILE A 423 11.37 12.03 -3.39
C ILE A 423 12.48 11.00 -3.17
N VAL A 424 13.00 10.84 -1.93
CA VAL A 424 13.98 9.80 -1.62
C VAL A 424 13.43 8.42 -1.98
N ASN A 425 12.19 8.12 -1.57
CA ASN A 425 11.55 6.85 -1.87
C ASN A 425 11.34 6.62 -3.38
N ASP A 426 10.84 7.62 -4.10
CA ASP A 426 10.59 7.46 -5.53
C ASP A 426 11.90 7.23 -6.30
N VAL A 427 12.93 8.03 -5.99
CA VAL A 427 14.26 7.92 -6.57
C VAL A 427 14.89 6.56 -6.23
N ASP A 428 14.93 6.14 -4.98
CA ASP A 428 15.59 4.88 -4.59
C ASP A 428 14.90 3.66 -5.22
N ASN A 429 13.56 3.69 -5.36
CA ASN A 429 12.81 2.57 -5.92
C ASN A 429 12.86 2.48 -7.46
N ARG A 430 12.87 3.63 -8.13
CA ARG A 430 12.69 3.71 -9.59
C ARG A 430 13.95 4.13 -10.34
N ARG A 431 14.91 4.84 -9.74
CA ARG A 431 16.07 5.40 -10.47
C ARG A 431 16.83 4.35 -11.23
N GLU A 432 17.22 3.23 -10.61
CA GLU A 432 18.03 2.21 -11.31
C GLU A 432 17.23 1.45 -12.39
N LYS A 433 15.91 1.33 -12.25
CA LYS A 433 15.06 0.54 -13.16
C LYS A 433 14.46 1.35 -14.30
N GLU A 434 14.01 2.57 -14.02
CA GLU A 434 13.13 3.34 -14.89
C GLU A 434 13.75 4.68 -15.31
N PHE A 435 14.61 5.29 -14.49
CA PHE A 435 15.17 6.58 -14.85
C PHE A 435 16.17 6.40 -15.99
N THR A 436 16.00 7.14 -17.08
CA THR A 436 17.01 7.32 -18.12
C THR A 436 18.27 7.98 -17.55
N TRP A 437 18.12 9.00 -16.70
CA TRP A 437 19.23 9.78 -16.15
C TRP A 437 19.54 9.32 -14.72
N LYS A 438 20.57 8.47 -14.53
CA LYS A 438 20.90 7.90 -13.21
C LYS A 438 21.60 8.88 -12.24
N TYR A 439 22.05 10.04 -12.72
CA TYR A 439 22.78 11.00 -11.90
C TYR A 439 21.87 11.96 -11.11
N ILE A 440 20.57 12.00 -11.43
CA ILE A 440 19.59 12.84 -10.73
C ILE A 440 19.05 12.09 -9.50
N GLY A 441 18.62 12.82 -8.48
CA GLY A 441 18.05 12.21 -7.29
C GLY A 441 17.52 13.24 -6.30
N ALA A 442 17.16 12.76 -5.11
CA ALA A 442 16.72 13.60 -4.01
C ALA A 442 17.83 14.57 -3.56
N GLY A 443 17.47 15.83 -3.39
CA GLY A 443 18.30 16.92 -2.90
C GLY A 443 17.86 17.37 -1.49
N GLN A 444 18.75 18.10 -0.81
CA GLN A 444 18.43 18.70 0.48
C GLN A 444 17.57 19.95 0.31
N THR A 445 16.68 20.19 1.25
CA THR A 445 15.83 21.37 1.35
C THR A 445 15.78 21.94 2.75
N ASP A 446 15.59 23.26 2.85
CA ASP A 446 15.47 24.00 4.10
C ASP A 446 14.01 24.20 4.54
N HIS A 447 13.03 23.83 3.71
CA HIS A 447 11.61 24.00 4.01
C HIS A 447 10.97 22.80 4.72
N LEU A 448 11.81 22.03 5.43
CA LEU A 448 11.38 20.98 6.34
C LEU A 448 11.26 21.52 7.77
N PHE A 449 10.18 21.14 8.43
CA PHE A 449 9.88 21.51 9.81
C PHE A 449 9.65 20.24 10.57
N TYR A 450 10.22 20.14 11.75
CA TYR A 450 9.94 19.04 12.64
C TYR A 450 9.47 19.53 14.00
N ALA A 451 8.61 18.73 14.61
CA ALA A 451 8.32 18.85 16.01
C ALA A 451 8.48 17.48 16.63
N THR A 452 9.20 17.44 17.75
CA THR A 452 9.32 16.21 18.52
C THR A 452 8.21 16.23 19.55
N PRO A 453 7.16 15.41 19.37
CA PRO A 453 6.13 15.31 20.39
C PRO A 453 6.71 14.75 21.68
N PHE A 454 6.05 15.04 22.79
CA PHE A 454 6.37 14.41 24.07
C PHE A 454 6.28 12.88 23.96
N SER A 455 5.36 12.41 23.12
CA SER A 455 5.06 10.99 22.86
C SER A 455 4.86 10.76 21.36
N ALA A 456 5.49 9.73 20.80
CA ALA A 456 5.36 9.33 19.40
C ALA A 456 3.92 8.94 19.00
N ASP A 457 3.05 8.60 19.96
CA ASP A 457 1.63 8.28 19.73
C ASP A 457 0.68 9.49 19.91
N SER A 458 1.20 10.71 20.10
CA SER A 458 0.35 11.90 20.29
C SER A 458 -0.47 12.27 19.05
N ASP A 459 -1.67 12.83 19.25
CA ASP A 459 -2.44 13.46 18.17
C ASP A 459 -1.82 14.82 17.82
N ILE A 460 -1.36 14.96 16.59
CA ILE A 460 -0.57 16.10 16.13
C ILE A 460 -1.34 16.84 15.06
N GLU A 461 -1.57 18.13 15.27
CA GLU A 461 -2.03 19.02 14.20
C GLU A 461 -0.89 19.93 13.79
N ILE A 462 -0.58 20.02 12.49
CA ILE A 462 0.33 21.00 11.92
C ILE A 462 -0.51 22.11 11.30
N VAL A 463 -0.22 23.34 11.66
CA VAL A 463 -0.90 24.55 11.20
C VAL A 463 0.11 25.45 10.51
N VAL A 464 -0.02 25.59 9.19
CA VAL A 464 0.82 26.46 8.37
C VAL A 464 0.03 27.70 8.01
N THR A 465 0.52 28.88 8.37
CA THR A 465 -0.04 30.17 7.96
C THR A 465 0.91 30.85 6.99
N ASP A 466 0.45 31.16 5.78
CA ASP A 466 1.27 31.89 4.81
C ASP A 466 1.41 33.38 5.16
N ARG A 467 2.28 34.07 4.42
CA ARG A 467 2.53 35.51 4.63
C ARG A 467 1.31 36.41 4.44
N PHE A 468 0.26 35.94 3.77
CA PHE A 468 -0.98 36.67 3.55
C PHE A 468 -2.01 36.40 4.64
N GLY A 469 -1.69 35.52 5.59
CA GLY A 469 -2.56 35.14 6.70
C GLY A 469 -3.52 33.98 6.38
N LYS A 470 -3.33 33.28 5.26
CA LYS A 470 -4.14 32.11 4.93
C LYS A 470 -3.58 30.86 5.61
N VAL A 471 -4.48 30.05 6.18
CA VAL A 471 -4.16 28.93 7.08
C VAL A 471 -4.43 27.60 6.39
N TYR A 472 -3.47 26.67 6.51
CA TYR A 472 -3.49 25.31 6.01
C TYR A 472 -3.22 24.35 7.17
N THR A 473 -3.97 23.24 7.26
CA THR A 473 -3.86 22.32 8.40
C THR A 473 -3.71 20.87 7.97
N TRP A 474 -2.88 20.12 8.69
CA TRP A 474 -2.77 18.65 8.60
C TRP A 474 -2.89 18.07 10.00
N ASN A 475 -3.46 16.88 10.14
CA ASN A 475 -3.62 16.27 11.46
C ASN A 475 -3.32 14.76 11.41
N SER A 476 -2.50 14.28 12.36
CA SER A 476 -2.02 12.90 12.44
C SER A 476 -3.12 11.92 12.84
N SER A 477 -4.20 12.30 13.54
CA SER A 477 -5.37 11.42 13.70
C SER A 477 -6.32 11.45 12.49
N ARG A 478 -6.16 12.38 11.54
CA ARG A 478 -7.12 12.67 10.46
C ARG A 478 -6.61 12.45 9.03
N ASP A 479 -5.55 11.68 8.81
CA ASP A 479 -5.36 11.13 7.46
C ASP A 479 -6.46 10.12 7.18
N SER A 480 -7.46 10.65 6.49
CA SER A 480 -8.51 9.93 5.82
C SER A 480 -7.85 9.05 4.76
N ILE A 481 -7.58 7.79 5.10
CA ILE A 481 -7.92 6.75 4.14
C ILE A 481 -9.45 6.78 4.06
N TYR A 482 -10.02 6.66 2.86
CA TYR A 482 -11.45 6.53 2.54
C TYR A 482 -12.22 7.82 2.18
N PHE A 483 -12.78 7.77 0.97
CA PHE A 483 -14.06 8.39 0.65
C PHE A 483 -15.06 8.10 1.78
N THR A 484 -15.50 9.15 2.46
CA THR A 484 -16.46 9.05 3.56
C THR A 484 -17.88 9.08 3.00
N THR A 485 -18.52 7.90 2.94
CA THR A 485 -19.95 7.81 3.28
C THR A 485 -20.00 7.52 4.77
N SER A 486 -20.61 8.41 5.55
CA SER A 486 -20.69 8.29 7.00
C SER A 486 -21.77 7.30 7.43
N PHE A 487 -21.40 6.35 8.30
CA PHE A 487 -22.32 5.66 9.20
C PHE A 487 -21.84 5.85 10.63
N THR A 488 -22.75 6.19 11.55
CA THR A 488 -22.45 6.39 12.96
C THR A 488 -22.47 5.05 13.70
N LEU A 489 -21.32 4.60 14.20
CA LEU A 489 -21.24 3.48 15.16
C LEU A 489 -21.20 4.06 16.58
N ASN A 490 -22.28 3.85 17.34
CA ASN A 490 -22.26 4.04 18.79
C ASN A 490 -22.15 2.67 19.46
N SER A 491 -21.11 2.49 20.28
CA SER A 491 -21.21 1.57 21.42
C SER A 491 -20.46 2.19 22.59
N ASP A 492 -21.23 2.68 23.55
CA ASP A 492 -20.78 3.22 24.81
C ASP A 492 -19.81 2.25 25.51
N GLY A 493 -18.54 2.64 25.67
CA GLY A 493 -17.61 1.97 26.58
C GLY A 493 -16.24 1.56 26.04
N VAL A 494 -15.47 2.46 25.44
CA VAL A 494 -14.00 2.38 25.53
C VAL A 494 -13.51 3.62 26.25
N SER A 495 -13.04 3.41 27.49
CA SER A 495 -12.44 4.44 28.32
C SER A 495 -11.13 4.93 27.71
N GLU A 496 -11.00 6.25 27.72
CA GLU A 496 -9.77 7.03 27.62
C GLU A 496 -8.60 6.38 28.40
N GLU A 497 -7.51 6.07 27.70
CA GLU A 497 -6.12 6.18 28.15
C GLU A 497 -5.25 5.66 26.98
N GLY A 498 -4.84 6.56 26.07
CA GLY A 498 -3.88 6.24 25.02
C GLY A 498 -2.52 5.93 25.62
N ARG A 499 -2.26 4.65 25.92
CA ARG A 499 -0.96 4.18 26.40
C ARG A 499 -0.04 3.94 25.21
N GLU A 500 1.10 4.62 25.24
CA GLU A 500 2.24 4.32 24.36
C GLU A 500 2.81 2.94 24.68
N TYR A 501 2.70 1.99 23.74
CA TYR A 501 3.31 0.67 23.88
C TYR A 501 4.66 0.61 23.15
N SER A 502 5.75 0.84 23.88
CA SER A 502 7.10 0.56 23.38
C SER A 502 7.59 -0.81 23.89
N ILE A 503 7.73 -1.79 23.00
CA ILE A 503 8.42 -3.05 23.33
C ILE A 503 9.89 -2.90 22.93
N ALA A 504 10.76 -2.69 23.91
CA ALA A 504 12.20 -2.67 23.66
C ALA A 504 12.67 -4.04 23.14
N GLN A 505 13.37 -4.05 22.00
CA GLN A 505 14.13 -5.23 21.55
C GLN A 505 15.19 -5.53 22.62
N SER A 506 14.98 -6.59 23.40
CA SER A 506 15.98 -7.09 24.33
C SER A 506 17.00 -7.96 23.58
N SER A 507 18.23 -8.04 24.08
CA SER A 507 19.26 -8.97 23.55
C SER A 507 18.83 -10.44 23.57
N ALA A 508 17.76 -10.79 24.30
CA ALA A 508 17.19 -12.14 24.34
C ALA A 508 16.44 -12.52 23.04
N TYR A 509 16.13 -11.56 22.16
CA TYR A 509 15.32 -11.79 20.95
C TYR A 509 16.15 -11.81 19.65
N SER A 510 17.44 -11.47 19.71
CA SER A 510 18.30 -11.36 18.52
C SER A 510 18.49 -12.67 17.75
N LYS A 511 18.28 -13.83 18.38
CA LYS A 511 18.39 -15.14 17.73
C LYS A 511 17.29 -15.44 16.70
N TYR A 512 16.18 -14.71 16.73
CA TYR A 512 15.06 -14.89 15.77
C TYR A 512 15.19 -14.00 14.53
N GLY A 513 16.30 -13.26 14.44
CA GLY A 513 16.50 -12.24 13.43
C GLY A 513 15.84 -10.90 13.78
N SER A 514 16.14 -9.90 12.97
CA SER A 514 15.60 -8.55 13.09
C SER A 514 14.63 -8.29 11.96
N PHE A 515 13.36 -8.10 12.29
CA PHE A 515 12.36 -7.71 11.32
C PHE A 515 12.25 -6.19 11.23
N HIS A 516 12.23 -5.70 10.00
CA HIS A 516 11.99 -4.31 9.64
C HIS A 516 10.73 -4.27 8.76
N GLY A 517 9.65 -3.72 9.30
CA GLY A 517 8.40 -3.50 8.57
C GLY A 517 8.43 -2.22 7.74
N ALA A 518 7.39 -2.01 6.92
CA ALA A 518 7.26 -0.80 6.12
C ALA A 518 7.10 0.47 6.98
N ASP A 519 6.57 0.31 8.19
CA ASP A 519 6.48 1.34 9.22
C ASP A 519 6.83 0.79 10.61
N LYS A 520 6.77 1.69 11.61
CA LYS A 520 7.05 1.34 13.00
C LYS A 520 5.99 0.45 13.63
N LEU A 521 4.73 0.63 13.27
CA LEU A 521 3.64 -0.17 13.81
C LEU A 521 3.84 -1.63 13.41
N GLU A 522 4.10 -1.88 12.13
CA GLU A 522 4.41 -3.19 11.58
C GLU A 522 5.60 -3.85 12.31
N THR A 523 6.69 -3.10 12.49
CA THR A 523 7.89 -3.56 13.21
C THR A 523 7.59 -3.89 14.68
N ASN A 524 6.86 -3.02 15.38
CA ASN A 524 6.52 -3.19 16.80
C ASN A 524 5.58 -4.37 17.01
N LEU A 525 4.63 -4.56 16.10
CA LEU A 525 3.68 -5.66 16.12
C LEU A 525 4.36 -7.01 15.87
N TYR A 526 5.32 -7.10 14.94
CA TYR A 526 6.14 -8.30 14.78
C TYR A 526 6.97 -8.57 16.06
N ASN A 527 7.62 -7.53 16.61
CA ASN A 527 8.40 -7.66 17.85
C ASN A 527 7.54 -8.06 19.06
N LEU A 528 6.28 -7.63 19.11
CA LEU A 528 5.30 -8.08 20.10
C LEU A 528 5.13 -9.59 19.99
N ALA A 529 4.85 -10.13 18.81
CA ALA A 529 4.69 -11.57 18.62
C ALA A 529 5.94 -12.36 19.06
N ILE A 530 7.14 -11.95 18.63
CA ILE A 530 8.39 -12.60 19.05
C ILE A 530 8.59 -12.53 20.56
N SER A 531 8.34 -11.37 21.18
CA SER A 531 8.45 -11.21 22.63
C SER A 531 7.47 -12.12 23.37
N GLU A 532 6.22 -12.21 22.91
CA GLU A 532 5.19 -13.03 23.52
C GLU A 532 5.47 -14.53 23.35
N MET A 533 5.94 -14.95 22.17
CA MET A 533 6.39 -16.32 21.90
C MET A 533 7.48 -16.73 22.89
N VAL A 534 8.52 -15.91 23.08
CA VAL A 534 9.61 -16.22 24.02
C VAL A 534 9.09 -16.38 25.44
N LYS A 535 8.16 -15.51 25.86
CA LYS A 535 7.55 -15.60 27.19
C LYS A 535 6.61 -16.79 27.34
N ASN A 536 6.30 -17.51 26.26
CA ASN A 536 5.54 -18.74 26.27
C ASN A 536 6.44 -19.99 26.35
N ILE A 537 7.77 -19.85 26.28
CA ILE A 537 8.69 -20.96 26.49
C ILE A 537 8.83 -21.23 27.99
N GLU A 538 8.46 -22.42 28.42
CA GLU A 538 8.54 -22.88 29.81
C GLU A 538 9.96 -23.39 30.16
N PRO A 539 10.35 -23.40 31.45
CA PRO A 539 11.67 -23.88 31.90
C PRO A 539 11.99 -25.33 31.53
N ASP A 540 10.97 -26.15 31.26
CA ASP A 540 11.14 -27.55 30.85
C ASP A 540 11.31 -27.73 29.33
N GLY A 541 11.46 -26.63 28.58
CA GLY A 541 11.66 -26.64 27.14
C GLY A 541 10.39 -26.93 26.35
N THR A 542 9.21 -26.71 26.93
CA THR A 542 7.94 -26.79 26.22
C THR A 542 7.32 -25.40 25.98
N PHE A 543 6.40 -25.29 25.04
CA PHE A 543 5.54 -24.11 24.90
C PHE A 543 4.29 -24.25 25.79
N ARG A 544 3.94 -23.18 26.50
CA ARG A 544 2.61 -23.02 27.09
C ARG A 544 1.61 -22.47 26.06
N THR A 545 0.33 -22.78 26.26
CA THR A 545 -0.76 -22.33 25.38
C THR A 545 -1.06 -20.82 25.46
N GLY A 546 -0.84 -20.19 26.60
CA GLY A 546 -0.94 -18.74 26.74
C GLY A 546 -0.70 -18.27 28.16
N GLN A 547 -0.81 -16.97 28.40
CA GLN A 547 -0.59 -16.42 29.74
C GLN A 547 -1.48 -17.08 30.81
N LEU A 548 -2.77 -17.27 30.50
CA LEU A 548 -3.75 -17.87 31.42
C LEU A 548 -3.87 -19.39 31.29
N TRP A 549 -3.27 -19.99 30.26
CA TRP A 549 -3.33 -21.43 29.99
C TRP A 549 -1.94 -22.06 30.06
N SER A 550 -1.64 -22.71 31.19
CA SER A 550 -0.40 -23.46 31.36
C SER A 550 -0.47 -24.83 30.69
N GLY A 551 0.69 -25.37 30.32
CA GLY A 551 0.81 -26.73 29.79
C GLY A 551 0.75 -26.81 28.27
N VAL A 552 0.98 -28.02 27.77
CA VAL A 552 1.04 -28.31 26.33
C VAL A 552 -0.25 -28.98 25.89
N TRP A 553 -0.86 -28.41 24.86
CA TRP A 553 -2.05 -28.92 24.20
C TRP A 553 -1.67 -29.31 22.77
N THR A 554 -2.17 -30.46 22.31
CA THR A 554 -1.85 -31.11 21.03
C THR A 554 -2.17 -30.20 19.86
N ARG A 555 -3.37 -29.61 19.81
CA ARG A 555 -3.77 -28.74 18.69
C ARG A 555 -2.94 -27.46 18.68
N ASP A 556 -2.79 -26.87 19.86
CA ASP A 556 -2.08 -25.61 20.09
C ASP A 556 -0.65 -25.64 19.61
N ILE A 557 0.12 -26.62 20.07
CA ILE A 557 1.50 -26.74 19.60
C ILE A 557 1.54 -27.05 18.11
N SER A 558 0.62 -27.87 17.61
CA SER A 558 0.74 -28.41 16.26
C SER A 558 0.46 -27.37 15.18
N TYR A 559 -0.65 -26.64 15.30
CA TYR A 559 -0.95 -25.59 14.35
C TYR A 559 -0.03 -24.37 14.52
N SER A 560 0.40 -24.05 15.75
CA SER A 560 1.39 -23.00 15.95
C SER A 560 2.74 -23.38 15.30
N ALA A 561 3.11 -24.65 15.32
CA ALA A 561 4.26 -25.17 14.59
C ALA A 561 4.12 -24.99 13.07
N ILE A 562 2.93 -25.28 12.51
CA ILE A 562 2.63 -25.07 11.09
C ILE A 562 2.67 -23.58 10.71
N LEU A 563 2.22 -22.70 11.60
CA LEU A 563 2.17 -21.26 11.34
C LEU A 563 3.56 -20.62 11.37
N SER A 564 4.41 -20.94 12.35
CA SER A 564 5.78 -20.40 12.39
C SER A 564 6.73 -21.05 13.41
N LEU A 565 6.20 -21.71 14.45
CA LEU A 565 7.04 -22.12 15.59
C LEU A 565 8.00 -23.27 15.28
N ALA A 566 7.68 -24.12 14.30
CA ALA A 566 8.59 -25.18 13.90
C ALA A 566 9.97 -24.59 13.55
N HIS A 567 9.96 -23.40 12.94
CA HIS A 567 11.18 -22.75 12.45
C HIS A 567 11.85 -21.94 13.54
N LEU A 568 11.04 -21.15 14.27
CA LEU A 568 11.55 -20.24 15.29
C LEU A 568 12.16 -21.01 16.47
N GLU A 569 11.56 -22.14 16.84
CA GLU A 569 11.96 -22.94 18.01
C GLU A 569 11.78 -24.47 17.78
N PRO A 570 12.50 -25.08 16.83
CA PRO A 570 12.31 -26.48 16.45
C PRO A 570 12.47 -27.45 17.63
N GLU A 571 13.42 -27.22 18.52
CA GLU A 571 13.67 -28.12 19.66
C GLU A 571 12.60 -27.98 20.76
N VAL A 572 12.06 -26.78 20.98
CA VAL A 572 10.93 -26.56 21.90
C VAL A 572 9.68 -27.20 21.32
N VAL A 573 9.46 -27.09 20.00
CA VAL A 573 8.37 -27.79 19.29
C VAL A 573 8.52 -29.31 19.41
N LYS A 574 9.70 -29.89 19.12
CA LYS A 574 9.95 -31.34 19.30
C LYS A 574 9.64 -31.80 20.72
N THR A 575 10.11 -31.07 21.73
CA THR A 575 9.88 -31.39 23.15
C THR A 575 8.39 -31.31 23.51
N SER A 576 7.70 -30.27 23.04
CA SER A 576 6.26 -30.06 23.23
C SER A 576 5.43 -31.16 22.55
N LEU A 577 5.72 -31.48 21.28
CA LEU A 577 5.07 -32.57 20.56
C LEU A 577 5.26 -33.91 21.28
N MET A 578 6.47 -34.22 21.75
CA MET A 578 6.72 -35.46 22.48
C MET A 578 6.03 -35.53 23.85
N ARG A 579 5.67 -34.38 24.45
CA ARG A 579 4.81 -34.35 25.66
C ARG A 579 3.39 -34.86 25.37
N LYS A 580 2.96 -34.79 24.12
CA LYS A 580 1.64 -35.22 23.64
C LYS A 580 1.66 -36.62 23.04
N VAL A 581 2.48 -37.50 23.59
CA VAL A 581 2.58 -38.92 23.19
C VAL A 581 2.27 -39.81 24.39
N ASP A 582 1.30 -40.70 24.25
CA ASP A 582 0.88 -41.61 25.32
C ASP A 582 1.91 -42.74 25.56
N LYS A 583 1.71 -43.51 26.64
CA LYS A 583 2.58 -44.66 26.97
C LYS A 583 2.56 -45.78 25.92
N LYS A 584 1.56 -45.81 25.04
CA LYS A 584 1.45 -46.75 23.91
C LYS A 584 2.09 -46.18 22.64
N GLY A 585 2.67 -44.98 22.72
CA GLY A 585 3.28 -44.28 21.61
C GLY A 585 2.26 -43.82 20.57
N ARG A 586 1.09 -43.34 20.99
CA ARG A 586 0.07 -42.71 20.15
C ARG A 586 -0.05 -41.24 20.51
N ILE A 587 -0.56 -40.44 19.58
CA ILE A 587 -0.81 -39.01 19.78
C ILE A 587 -1.91 -38.86 20.83
N ILE A 588 -1.67 -37.99 21.82
CA ILE A 588 -2.64 -37.67 22.87
C ILE A 588 -3.70 -36.75 22.30
N GLU A 589 -4.94 -37.08 22.60
CA GLU A 589 -6.08 -36.21 22.36
C GLU A 589 -6.37 -35.42 23.63
N ASP A 590 -6.51 -34.09 23.52
CA ASP A 590 -6.92 -33.26 24.65
C ASP A 590 -8.43 -33.38 24.89
N THR A 591 -8.86 -32.96 26.09
CA THR A 591 -10.28 -32.92 26.43
C THR A 591 -10.98 -31.86 25.59
N GLY A 592 -11.95 -32.28 24.77
CA GLY A 592 -12.83 -31.41 23.99
C GLY A 592 -14.28 -31.50 24.48
N THR A 593 -15.22 -31.63 23.54
CA THR A 593 -16.66 -31.72 23.82
C THR A 593 -17.04 -32.94 24.67
N GLY A 594 -16.96 -32.82 25.99
CA GLY A 594 -17.46 -33.85 26.94
C GLY A 594 -16.67 -35.17 26.97
N GLY A 595 -15.48 -35.23 26.35
CA GLY A 595 -14.64 -36.42 26.31
C GLY A 595 -13.34 -36.23 25.51
N SER A 596 -12.46 -37.21 25.57
CA SER A 596 -11.28 -37.36 24.69
C SER A 596 -11.61 -38.38 23.58
N TRP A 597 -10.60 -39.08 23.07
CA TRP A 597 -10.75 -40.00 21.94
C TRP A 597 -11.94 -40.97 22.12
N PRO A 598 -12.83 -41.11 21.11
CA PRO A 598 -12.66 -40.70 19.71
C PRO A 598 -13.47 -39.44 19.31
N CYS A 599 -13.51 -38.38 20.12
CA CYS A 599 -14.27 -37.16 19.78
C CYS A 599 -13.43 -36.13 19.00
N SER A 600 -12.30 -35.69 19.57
CA SER A 600 -11.36 -34.67 19.06
C SER A 600 -10.26 -35.30 18.21
N THR A 601 -10.67 -36.05 17.18
CA THR A 601 -9.77 -36.84 16.35
C THR A 601 -8.85 -36.00 15.46
N ASP A 602 -9.06 -34.69 15.42
CA ASP A 602 -8.18 -33.73 14.75
C ASP A 602 -6.80 -33.62 15.40
N ARG A 603 -6.53 -34.35 16.50
CA ARG A 603 -5.19 -34.57 17.07
C ARG A 603 -4.12 -34.96 16.04
N GLU A 604 -4.52 -35.55 14.91
CA GLU A 604 -3.61 -35.94 13.83
C GLU A 604 -2.90 -34.74 13.17
N VAL A 605 -3.31 -33.49 13.45
CA VAL A 605 -2.53 -32.29 13.11
C VAL A 605 -1.10 -32.34 13.68
N TRP A 606 -0.89 -33.09 14.77
CA TRP A 606 0.43 -33.39 15.33
C TRP A 606 1.38 -34.02 14.31
N ALA A 607 0.87 -34.90 13.43
CA ALA A 607 1.67 -35.54 12.39
C ALA A 607 2.20 -34.50 11.39
N ILE A 608 1.38 -33.50 11.08
CA ILE A 608 1.70 -32.41 10.15
C ILE A 608 2.78 -31.52 10.78
N ALA A 609 2.57 -31.08 12.03
CA ALA A 609 3.55 -30.30 12.79
C ALA A 609 4.91 -31.00 12.90
N ALA A 610 4.91 -32.32 13.16
CA ALA A 610 6.15 -33.10 13.20
C ALA A 610 6.86 -33.14 11.84
N TYR A 611 6.15 -33.05 10.73
CA TYR A 611 6.75 -32.96 9.39
C TYR A 611 7.27 -31.57 9.08
N GLU A 612 6.57 -30.50 9.48
CA GLU A 612 7.05 -29.12 9.31
C GLU A 612 8.41 -28.91 9.99
N VAL A 613 8.58 -29.44 11.21
CA VAL A 613 9.89 -29.48 11.89
C VAL A 613 10.97 -30.12 11.01
N TYR A 614 10.64 -31.18 10.26
CA TYR A 614 11.58 -31.80 9.34
C TYR A 614 11.84 -30.95 8.09
N LEU A 615 10.83 -30.30 7.50
CA LEU A 615 11.02 -29.42 6.34
C LEU A 615 12.02 -28.30 6.65
N GLU A 616 11.99 -27.80 7.88
CA GLU A 616 12.84 -26.69 8.29
C GLU A 616 14.22 -27.13 8.80
N THR A 617 14.31 -28.26 9.50
CA THR A 617 15.58 -28.75 10.08
C THR A 617 16.35 -29.72 9.19
N GLY A 618 15.67 -30.43 8.28
CA GLY A 618 16.23 -31.56 7.53
C GLY A 618 16.51 -32.81 8.37
N ASP A 619 16.04 -32.87 9.62
CA ASP A 619 16.38 -33.93 10.56
C ASP A 619 15.66 -35.25 10.27
N VAL A 620 16.32 -36.14 9.52
CA VAL A 620 15.80 -37.48 9.22
C VAL A 620 15.74 -38.37 10.48
N SER A 621 16.52 -38.09 11.51
CA SER A 621 16.47 -38.85 12.77
C SER A 621 15.17 -38.58 13.52
N TRP A 622 14.69 -37.33 13.49
CA TRP A 622 13.38 -36.95 13.98
C TRP A 622 12.26 -37.74 13.27
N LEU A 623 12.29 -37.83 11.93
CA LEU A 623 11.32 -38.65 11.18
C LEU A 623 11.31 -40.12 11.63
N ARG A 624 12.48 -40.72 11.90
CA ARG A 624 12.57 -42.11 12.38
C ARG A 624 11.90 -42.28 13.75
N GLN A 625 11.97 -41.26 14.60
CA GLN A 625 11.37 -41.27 15.93
C GLN A 625 9.85 -41.11 15.88
N VAL A 626 9.34 -40.17 15.07
CA VAL A 626 7.91 -39.82 15.06
C VAL A 626 7.05 -40.68 14.16
N TYR A 627 7.60 -41.23 13.07
CA TYR A 627 6.82 -42.06 12.14
C TYR A 627 6.08 -43.24 12.81
N PRO A 628 6.71 -44.03 13.71
CA PRO A 628 5.98 -45.08 14.42
C PRO A 628 4.81 -44.58 15.28
N ILE A 629 4.87 -43.34 15.79
CA ILE A 629 3.81 -42.72 16.60
C ILE A 629 2.62 -42.34 15.72
N ILE A 630 2.91 -41.64 14.62
CA ILE A 630 1.91 -41.26 13.60
C ILE A 630 1.21 -42.50 13.06
N ARG A 631 2.00 -43.50 12.66
CA ARG A 631 1.47 -44.76 12.14
C ARG A 631 0.52 -45.44 13.14
N ARG A 632 0.90 -45.54 14.43
CA ARG A 632 0.03 -46.18 15.44
C ARG A 632 -1.27 -45.42 15.68
N SER A 633 -1.25 -44.10 15.56
CA SER A 633 -2.42 -43.24 15.77
C SER A 633 -3.38 -43.35 14.58
N LEU A 634 -2.87 -43.14 13.36
CA LEU A 634 -3.63 -43.34 12.12
C LEU A 634 -4.23 -44.74 12.00
N GLU A 635 -3.51 -45.81 12.35
CA GLU A 635 -4.07 -47.16 12.30
C GLU A 635 -5.19 -47.37 13.33
N ALA A 636 -5.14 -46.72 14.50
CA ALA A 636 -6.22 -46.78 15.47
C ALA A 636 -7.46 -46.02 14.96
N ASP A 637 -7.25 -44.88 14.32
CA ASP A 637 -8.33 -44.03 13.81
C ASP A 637 -8.98 -44.63 12.55
N LEU A 638 -8.20 -45.25 11.67
CA LEU A 638 -8.70 -46.04 10.53
C LEU A 638 -9.61 -47.20 10.95
N MET A 639 -9.44 -47.72 12.16
CA MET A 639 -10.28 -48.79 12.69
C MET A 639 -11.52 -48.31 13.43
N THR A 640 -11.52 -47.05 13.90
CA THR A 640 -12.51 -46.56 14.87
C THR A 640 -13.41 -45.49 14.30
N VAL A 641 -12.83 -44.51 13.59
CA VAL A 641 -13.56 -43.31 13.16
C VAL A 641 -13.63 -43.13 11.65
N TYR A 642 -12.91 -43.95 10.88
CA TYR A 642 -12.98 -43.91 9.42
C TYR A 642 -14.24 -44.61 8.88
N ASN A 643 -15.16 -43.83 8.34
CA ASN A 643 -16.44 -44.29 7.79
C ASN A 643 -16.34 -44.65 6.30
N ASN A 644 -15.49 -45.63 5.97
CA ASN A 644 -15.24 -46.00 4.57
C ASN A 644 -16.47 -46.57 3.84
N SER A 645 -17.39 -47.17 4.59
CA SER A 645 -18.52 -47.91 4.00
C SER A 645 -19.70 -47.03 3.58
N VAL A 646 -19.74 -45.77 4.03
CA VAL A 646 -20.85 -44.85 3.75
C VAL A 646 -20.37 -43.60 3.02
N THR A 647 -19.54 -42.78 3.69
CA THR A 647 -19.16 -41.45 3.17
C THR A 647 -17.72 -41.39 2.68
N GLY A 648 -16.84 -42.29 3.16
CA GLY A 648 -15.40 -42.22 2.89
C GLY A 648 -14.69 -41.14 3.72
N LEU A 649 -15.35 -40.59 4.74
CA LEU A 649 -14.84 -39.55 5.63
C LEU A 649 -14.44 -40.11 7.00
N PHE A 650 -13.75 -39.30 7.79
CA PHE A 650 -13.43 -39.53 9.19
C PHE A 650 -14.44 -38.79 10.08
N ARG A 651 -14.87 -39.47 11.13
CA ARG A 651 -15.74 -38.93 12.18
C ARG A 651 -14.92 -38.22 13.25
N GLY A 652 -15.54 -37.21 13.87
CA GLY A 652 -14.99 -36.42 14.96
C GLY A 652 -15.52 -34.99 14.93
N GLU A 653 -15.35 -34.27 16.03
CA GLU A 653 -15.71 -32.86 16.10
C GLU A 653 -14.89 -32.03 15.10
N SER A 654 -15.43 -30.88 14.72
CA SER A 654 -14.76 -29.85 13.95
C SER A 654 -13.50 -29.41 14.68
N SER A 655 -12.39 -29.35 13.93
CA SER A 655 -11.08 -29.07 14.51
C SER A 655 -11.12 -27.79 15.35
N PHE A 656 -10.45 -27.81 16.51
CA PHE A 656 -10.38 -26.74 17.53
C PHE A 656 -11.71 -26.22 18.14
N ILE A 657 -12.87 -26.54 17.57
CA ILE A 657 -14.17 -25.98 17.96
C ILE A 657 -14.86 -26.89 18.98
N ASP A 658 -14.35 -26.87 20.21
CA ASP A 658 -14.71 -27.80 21.30
C ASP A 658 -15.78 -27.29 22.30
N TRP A 659 -16.26 -26.05 22.18
CA TRP A 659 -17.44 -25.57 22.92
C TRP A 659 -18.72 -25.82 22.13
N ARG A 660 -19.28 -27.01 22.29
CA ARG A 660 -20.40 -27.47 21.46
C ARG A 660 -21.62 -26.56 21.47
N GLU A 661 -21.93 -25.93 22.59
CA GLU A 661 -23.12 -25.09 22.74
C GLU A 661 -23.04 -23.87 21.80
N GLN A 662 -21.85 -23.54 21.29
CA GLN A 662 -21.62 -22.43 20.39
C GLN A 662 -21.45 -22.84 18.92
N SER A 663 -21.39 -24.12 18.58
CA SER A 663 -20.96 -24.54 17.24
C SER A 663 -21.79 -25.65 16.63
N TYR A 664 -22.55 -26.37 17.45
CA TYR A 664 -23.49 -27.40 17.04
C TYR A 664 -24.92 -27.03 17.48
N PRO A 665 -25.95 -27.65 16.88
CA PRO A 665 -27.31 -27.61 17.41
C PRO A 665 -27.33 -28.01 18.89
N SER A 666 -28.13 -27.32 19.71
CA SER A 666 -28.23 -27.55 21.16
C SER A 666 -28.62 -28.97 21.56
N TRP A 667 -29.32 -29.70 20.67
CA TRP A 667 -29.73 -31.07 20.92
C TRP A 667 -28.59 -32.09 20.79
N MET A 668 -27.50 -31.77 20.07
CA MET A 668 -26.40 -32.70 19.83
C MET A 668 -25.63 -32.99 21.13
N GLN A 669 -25.58 -34.28 21.48
CA GLN A 669 -24.78 -34.81 22.58
C GLN A 669 -23.35 -35.15 22.12
N PRO A 670 -22.40 -35.41 23.03
CA PRO A 670 -21.03 -35.73 22.65
C PRO A 670 -20.93 -36.95 21.72
N SER A 671 -21.86 -37.90 21.85
CA SER A 671 -21.98 -39.05 20.93
C SER A 671 -22.39 -38.63 19.51
N ASP A 672 -23.32 -37.68 19.38
CA ASP A 672 -23.74 -37.15 18.08
C ASP A 672 -22.58 -36.38 17.42
N ILE A 673 -21.82 -35.62 18.21
CA ILE A 673 -20.67 -34.83 17.76
C ILE A 673 -19.49 -35.74 17.38
N ALA A 674 -19.16 -36.74 18.20
CA ALA A 674 -18.15 -37.74 17.86
C ALA A 674 -18.52 -38.55 16.61
N ALA A 675 -19.81 -38.64 16.28
CA ALA A 675 -20.29 -39.29 15.06
C ALA A 675 -20.38 -38.36 13.84
N SER A 676 -20.23 -37.05 14.02
CA SER A 676 -20.24 -36.06 12.93
C SER A 676 -18.98 -36.15 12.07
N GLU A 677 -19.06 -35.68 10.83
CA GLU A 677 -17.94 -35.69 9.89
C GLU A 677 -17.68 -34.25 9.44
N CYS A 678 -16.61 -33.65 9.96
CA CYS A 678 -16.34 -32.21 9.82
C CYS A 678 -15.27 -31.90 8.77
N LEU A 679 -15.40 -30.78 8.07
CA LEU A 679 -14.49 -30.35 7.00
C LEU A 679 -13.04 -30.24 7.48
N GLY A 680 -12.78 -29.41 8.49
CA GLY A 680 -11.42 -29.17 9.01
C GLY A 680 -10.73 -30.46 9.49
N THR A 681 -11.47 -31.31 10.19
CA THR A 681 -10.96 -32.61 10.69
C THR A 681 -10.60 -33.56 9.55
N ASN A 682 -11.41 -33.61 8.50
CA ASN A 682 -11.11 -34.40 7.31
C ASN A 682 -9.94 -33.83 6.50
N ALA A 683 -9.80 -32.50 6.42
CA ALA A 683 -8.62 -31.87 5.83
C ALA A 683 -7.34 -32.24 6.60
N VAL A 684 -7.40 -32.25 7.94
CA VAL A 684 -6.30 -32.70 8.81
C VAL A 684 -5.94 -34.16 8.55
N PHE A 685 -6.92 -35.07 8.50
CA PHE A 685 -6.66 -36.48 8.18
C PHE A 685 -6.07 -36.67 6.80
N TYR A 686 -6.56 -35.92 5.79
CA TYR A 686 -5.99 -35.94 4.45
C TYR A 686 -4.50 -35.62 4.49
N ARG A 687 -4.14 -34.50 5.12
CA ARG A 687 -2.74 -34.07 5.19
C ARG A 687 -1.90 -35.00 6.06
N ALA A 688 -2.43 -35.53 7.16
CA ALA A 688 -1.73 -36.48 8.01
C ALA A 688 -1.41 -37.79 7.25
N LEU A 689 -2.33 -38.29 6.42
CA LEU A 689 -2.12 -39.45 5.55
C LEU A 689 -1.08 -39.18 4.45
N GLU A 690 -1.12 -37.99 3.83
CA GLU A 690 -0.09 -37.57 2.87
C GLU A 690 1.29 -37.52 3.53
N VAL A 691 1.39 -36.85 4.67
CA VAL A 691 2.62 -36.73 5.45
C VAL A 691 3.15 -38.10 5.88
N ALA A 692 2.28 -39.01 6.35
CA ALA A 692 2.68 -40.37 6.67
C ALA A 692 3.26 -41.12 5.46
N SER A 693 2.66 -40.93 4.28
CA SER A 693 3.19 -41.47 3.01
C SER A 693 4.56 -40.87 2.65
N LEU A 694 4.71 -39.55 2.77
CA LEU A 694 5.97 -38.83 2.50
C LEU A 694 7.08 -39.28 3.46
N MET A 695 6.79 -39.36 4.76
CA MET A 695 7.70 -39.87 5.77
C MET A 695 8.08 -41.33 5.49
N ALA A 696 7.11 -42.20 5.16
CA ALA A 696 7.37 -43.59 4.83
C ALA A 696 8.33 -43.72 3.63
N SER A 697 8.14 -42.89 2.60
CA SER A 697 9.00 -42.81 1.41
C SER A 697 10.42 -42.38 1.81
N LYS A 698 10.56 -41.30 2.57
CA LYS A 698 11.86 -40.77 3.03
C LYS A 698 12.63 -41.75 3.92
N LEU A 699 11.92 -42.55 4.73
CA LEU A 699 12.50 -43.55 5.62
C LEU A 699 12.93 -44.86 4.92
N GLY A 700 12.69 -44.98 3.61
CA GLY A 700 13.26 -46.01 2.76
C GLY A 700 12.32 -47.15 2.37
N PRO A 701 12.79 -48.06 1.48
CA PRO A 701 11.93 -48.99 0.72
C PRO A 701 11.22 -50.05 1.55
N THR A 702 11.65 -50.32 2.79
CA THR A 702 10.99 -51.29 3.69
C THR A 702 9.58 -50.88 4.09
N ARG A 703 9.17 -49.64 3.80
CA ARG A 703 7.84 -49.07 4.07
C ARG A 703 7.02 -48.83 2.80
N ALA A 704 7.41 -49.40 1.65
CA ALA A 704 6.70 -49.19 0.37
C ALA A 704 5.20 -49.53 0.41
N HIS A 705 4.80 -50.50 1.26
CA HIS A 705 3.39 -50.80 1.51
C HIS A 705 2.65 -49.60 2.14
N ASP A 706 3.23 -48.99 3.17
CA ASP A 706 2.63 -47.86 3.88
C ASP A 706 2.53 -46.62 2.97
N VAL A 707 3.56 -46.37 2.14
CA VAL A 707 3.52 -45.32 1.10
C VAL A 707 2.30 -45.49 0.20
N LYS A 708 2.13 -46.67 -0.41
CA LYS A 708 1.00 -46.92 -1.31
C LYS A 708 -0.33 -46.85 -0.57
N ARG A 709 -0.42 -47.42 0.63
CA ARG A 709 -1.65 -47.49 1.42
C ARG A 709 -2.14 -46.11 1.82
N TYR A 710 -1.30 -45.30 2.48
CA TYR A 710 -1.70 -43.98 2.95
C TYR A 710 -1.94 -43.01 1.79
N ALA A 711 -1.15 -43.05 0.72
CA ALA A 711 -1.43 -42.26 -0.49
C ALA A 711 -2.78 -42.63 -1.13
N THR A 712 -3.13 -43.93 -1.16
CA THR A 712 -4.43 -44.37 -1.69
C THR A 712 -5.59 -43.86 -0.82
N ILE A 713 -5.47 -43.95 0.50
CA ILE A 713 -6.51 -43.48 1.43
C ILE A 713 -6.62 -41.94 1.33
N ALA A 714 -5.52 -41.19 1.30
CA ALA A 714 -5.52 -39.74 1.12
C ALA A 714 -6.21 -39.35 -0.19
N ALA A 715 -5.89 -40.02 -1.30
CA ALA A 715 -6.53 -39.75 -2.59
C ALA A 715 -8.05 -40.04 -2.57
N ASN A 716 -8.48 -41.09 -1.86
CA ASN A 716 -9.89 -41.40 -1.69
C ASN A 716 -10.58 -40.36 -0.80
N LEU A 717 -9.93 -39.94 0.29
CA LEU A 717 -10.44 -38.94 1.22
C LEU A 717 -10.58 -37.57 0.56
N LYS A 718 -9.61 -37.14 -0.27
CA LYS A 718 -9.74 -35.90 -1.06
C LYS A 718 -10.96 -35.92 -1.97
N ARG A 719 -11.27 -37.06 -2.59
CA ARG A 719 -12.49 -37.22 -3.39
C ARG A 719 -13.72 -37.16 -2.50
N ALA A 720 -13.74 -37.91 -1.39
CA ALA A 720 -14.85 -37.88 -0.44
C ALA A 720 -15.13 -36.47 0.11
N ILE A 721 -14.10 -35.67 0.42
CA ILE A 721 -14.27 -34.28 0.85
C ILE A 721 -14.96 -33.46 -0.24
N ASN A 722 -14.50 -33.57 -1.49
CA ASN A 722 -15.13 -32.87 -2.61
C ASN A 722 -16.56 -33.34 -2.90
N ASP A 723 -16.80 -34.65 -2.86
CA ASP A 723 -18.10 -35.24 -3.17
C ASP A 723 -19.16 -34.92 -2.10
N ASN A 724 -18.76 -34.80 -0.83
CA ASN A 724 -19.70 -34.61 0.29
C ASN A 724 -19.82 -33.15 0.75
N PHE A 725 -18.77 -32.32 0.63
CA PHE A 725 -18.77 -30.97 1.18
C PHE A 725 -18.82 -29.86 0.12
N TRP A 726 -18.37 -30.06 -1.13
CA TRP A 726 -18.35 -28.96 -2.11
C TRP A 726 -19.78 -28.52 -2.48
N MET A 727 -20.11 -27.25 -2.24
CA MET A 727 -21.41 -26.67 -2.61
C MET A 727 -21.26 -25.79 -3.84
N GLU A 728 -21.64 -26.32 -5.00
CA GLU A 728 -21.47 -25.66 -6.29
C GLU A 728 -22.19 -24.31 -6.38
N ASP A 729 -23.36 -24.16 -5.75
CA ASP A 729 -24.13 -22.91 -5.73
C ASP A 729 -23.53 -21.85 -4.79
N LYS A 730 -22.81 -22.28 -3.75
CA LYS A 730 -22.15 -21.40 -2.77
C LYS A 730 -20.72 -21.04 -3.15
N GLY A 731 -20.05 -21.93 -3.89
CA GLY A 731 -18.65 -21.78 -4.27
C GLY A 731 -17.67 -21.93 -3.10
N TYR A 732 -18.06 -22.67 -2.07
CA TYR A 732 -17.23 -23.06 -0.92
C TYR A 732 -17.69 -24.43 -0.36
N TYR A 733 -16.95 -24.99 0.59
CA TYR A 733 -17.26 -26.28 1.23
C TYR A 733 -18.22 -26.13 2.42
N ALA A 734 -19.04 -27.14 2.65
CA ALA A 734 -19.93 -27.23 3.79
C ALA A 734 -19.16 -27.56 5.08
N GLN A 735 -19.64 -27.05 6.21
CA GLN A 735 -18.99 -27.14 7.53
C GLN A 735 -18.87 -28.60 8.05
N PHE A 736 -19.96 -29.36 8.06
CA PHE A 736 -19.96 -30.76 8.52
C PHE A 736 -21.22 -31.55 8.10
N LEU A 737 -21.14 -32.88 8.20
CA LEU A 737 -22.29 -33.80 8.18
C LEU A 737 -22.68 -34.21 9.60
N TYR A 738 -23.96 -34.15 9.94
CA TYR A 738 -24.48 -34.43 11.30
C TYR A 738 -25.87 -35.09 11.25
N GLY A 739 -26.35 -35.60 12.38
CA GLY A 739 -27.58 -36.39 12.50
C GLY A 739 -27.38 -37.68 13.29
N ARG A 740 -28.37 -38.57 13.28
CA ARG A 740 -28.29 -39.88 13.93
C ARG A 740 -28.37 -41.00 12.90
N ASP A 741 -29.56 -41.41 12.50
CA ASP A 741 -29.75 -42.52 11.56
C ASP A 741 -29.40 -42.09 10.14
N TYR A 742 -29.71 -40.83 9.80
CA TYR A 742 -29.38 -40.20 8.54
C TYR A 742 -28.51 -38.96 8.75
N ARG A 743 -27.71 -38.64 7.73
CA ARG A 743 -26.77 -37.50 7.77
C ARG A 743 -27.31 -36.33 6.95
N TYR A 744 -27.13 -35.14 7.49
CA TYR A 744 -27.53 -33.87 6.89
C TYR A 744 -26.32 -32.94 6.79
N VAL A 745 -26.28 -32.16 5.72
CA VAL A 745 -25.23 -31.17 5.50
C VAL A 745 -25.52 -29.91 6.31
N SER A 746 -24.52 -29.40 7.04
CA SER A 746 -24.50 -28.01 7.51
C SER A 746 -23.95 -27.12 6.40
N PRO A 747 -24.77 -26.32 5.69
CA PRO A 747 -24.31 -25.52 4.55
C PRO A 747 -23.48 -24.29 4.94
N ARG A 748 -23.13 -24.15 6.22
CA ARG A 748 -22.27 -23.07 6.70
C ARG A 748 -20.87 -23.23 6.14
N SER A 749 -20.17 -22.13 5.97
CA SER A 749 -18.72 -22.14 5.74
C SER A 749 -17.97 -22.19 7.06
N GLU A 750 -16.81 -22.86 7.10
CA GLU A 750 -15.92 -22.91 8.27
C GLU A 750 -14.49 -22.54 7.85
N THR A 751 -14.01 -21.37 8.30
CA THR A 751 -12.86 -20.69 7.68
C THR A 751 -11.56 -21.47 7.79
N LEU A 752 -11.28 -22.17 8.88
CA LEU A 752 -10.05 -22.95 9.00
C LEU A 752 -10.08 -24.11 8.00
N GLY A 753 -11.14 -24.92 7.98
CA GLY A 753 -11.28 -26.06 7.06
C GLY A 753 -11.20 -25.66 5.59
N GLU A 754 -11.81 -24.54 5.22
CA GLU A 754 -11.70 -23.94 3.88
C GLU A 754 -10.25 -23.57 3.54
N SER A 755 -9.57 -22.89 4.47
CA SER A 755 -8.18 -22.48 4.32
C SER A 755 -7.25 -23.69 4.19
N LEU A 756 -7.45 -24.73 5.00
CA LEU A 756 -6.69 -25.98 4.94
C LEU A 756 -6.91 -26.70 3.61
N CYS A 757 -8.12 -26.69 3.07
CA CYS A 757 -8.41 -27.28 1.76
C CYS A 757 -7.63 -26.59 0.63
N ILE A 758 -7.44 -25.27 0.72
CA ILE A 758 -6.61 -24.51 -0.23
C ILE A 758 -5.12 -24.79 -0.01
N LEU A 759 -4.66 -24.68 1.24
CA LEU A 759 -3.24 -24.83 1.58
C LEU A 759 -2.70 -26.22 1.25
N TRP A 760 -3.49 -27.27 1.43
CA TRP A 760 -3.09 -28.65 1.14
C TRP A 760 -3.58 -29.18 -0.21
N ASN A 761 -4.04 -28.29 -1.10
CA ASN A 761 -4.48 -28.63 -2.46
C ASN A 761 -5.60 -29.69 -2.49
N ILE A 762 -6.49 -29.71 -1.50
CA ILE A 762 -7.75 -30.47 -1.56
C ILE A 762 -8.70 -29.78 -2.56
N ALA A 763 -8.76 -28.45 -2.48
CA ALA A 763 -9.39 -27.58 -3.47
C ALA A 763 -8.53 -27.46 -4.73
N SER A 764 -9.18 -27.39 -5.90
CA SER A 764 -8.54 -26.95 -7.15
C SER A 764 -8.19 -25.46 -7.08
N VAL A 765 -7.40 -24.96 -8.05
CA VAL A 765 -7.08 -23.52 -8.15
C VAL A 765 -8.35 -22.69 -8.34
N GLU A 766 -9.29 -23.18 -9.16
CA GLU A 766 -10.57 -22.53 -9.42
C GLU A 766 -11.46 -22.55 -8.16
N GLN A 767 -11.50 -23.67 -7.44
CA GLN A 767 -12.21 -23.75 -6.16
C GLN A 767 -11.59 -22.78 -5.16
N ALA A 768 -10.26 -22.69 -5.05
CA ALA A 768 -9.58 -21.78 -4.13
C ALA A 768 -9.93 -20.30 -4.39
N GLN A 769 -9.96 -19.89 -5.65
CA GLN A 769 -10.37 -18.53 -6.04
C GLN A 769 -11.84 -18.26 -5.69
N ARG A 770 -12.74 -19.23 -5.94
CA ARG A 770 -14.16 -19.13 -5.59
C ARG A 770 -14.39 -19.07 -4.08
N ILE A 771 -13.68 -19.88 -3.31
CA ILE A 771 -13.73 -19.86 -1.84
C ILE A 771 -13.36 -18.45 -1.36
N MET A 772 -12.20 -17.92 -1.79
CA MET A 772 -11.74 -16.59 -1.34
C MET A 772 -12.67 -15.45 -1.75
N GLY A 773 -13.33 -15.55 -2.92
CA GLY A 773 -14.30 -14.56 -3.37
C GLY A 773 -15.68 -14.66 -2.69
N ASN A 774 -16.10 -15.87 -2.27
CA ASN A 774 -17.47 -16.12 -1.80
C ASN A 774 -17.60 -16.29 -0.29
N LEU A 775 -16.53 -16.64 0.43
CA LEU A 775 -16.56 -16.76 1.89
C LEU A 775 -16.98 -15.43 2.52
N ARG A 776 -18.05 -15.46 3.31
CA ARG A 776 -18.54 -14.27 4.00
C ARG A 776 -17.57 -13.87 5.10
N VAL A 777 -17.07 -12.64 5.02
CA VAL A 777 -16.24 -12.00 6.04
C VAL A 777 -16.93 -10.74 6.56
N CYS A 778 -16.63 -10.31 7.79
CA CYS A 778 -17.18 -9.08 8.36
C CYS A 778 -16.09 -8.02 8.53
N ASP A 779 -16.47 -6.81 8.92
CA ASP A 779 -15.58 -5.65 9.02
C ASP A 779 -14.30 -5.90 9.84
N PHE A 780 -14.38 -6.79 10.84
CA PHE A 780 -13.27 -7.07 11.74
C PHE A 780 -12.40 -8.25 11.31
N GLY A 781 -12.79 -9.05 10.31
CA GLY A 781 -12.07 -10.25 9.90
C GLY A 781 -12.97 -11.44 9.52
N PRO A 782 -12.40 -12.58 9.12
CA PRO A 782 -13.16 -13.80 8.88
C PRO A 782 -13.62 -14.43 10.21
N THR A 783 -14.92 -14.66 10.34
CA THR A 783 -15.48 -15.40 11.48
C THR A 783 -15.09 -16.88 11.42
N ILE A 784 -15.13 -17.61 12.54
CA ILE A 784 -14.82 -19.05 12.54
C ILE A 784 -15.71 -19.83 11.57
N PHE A 785 -17.02 -19.57 11.60
CA PHE A 785 -17.98 -20.11 10.65
C PHE A 785 -19.04 -19.06 10.35
N SER A 786 -19.75 -19.19 9.24
CA SER A 786 -20.84 -18.28 8.85
C SER A 786 -21.98 -19.04 8.17
N PRO A 787 -23.25 -18.72 8.44
CA PRO A 787 -23.75 -17.72 9.41
C PRO A 787 -23.52 -18.09 10.89
N GLN A 788 -23.70 -17.11 11.79
CA GLN A 788 -23.59 -17.27 13.25
C GLN A 788 -24.83 -17.95 13.84
N ILE A 789 -24.68 -18.64 14.98
CA ILE A 789 -25.80 -19.18 15.75
C ILE A 789 -26.46 -18.07 16.57
N SER A 790 -27.78 -17.93 16.43
CA SER A 790 -28.58 -16.99 17.23
C SER A 790 -28.49 -17.27 18.74
N ALA A 791 -28.54 -16.20 19.54
CA ALA A 791 -28.55 -16.23 21.02
C ALA A 791 -27.32 -16.82 21.73
N GLN A 792 -26.23 -17.11 21.03
CA GLN A 792 -24.98 -17.60 21.63
C GLN A 792 -24.00 -16.48 21.98
N LYS A 793 -23.25 -16.68 23.08
CA LYS A 793 -22.20 -15.75 23.51
C LYS A 793 -20.99 -15.80 22.57
N SER A 794 -20.15 -14.78 22.63
CA SER A 794 -18.93 -14.73 21.83
C SER A 794 -17.83 -15.61 22.41
N TYR A 795 -17.42 -16.68 21.71
CA TYR A 795 -16.17 -17.42 21.92
C TYR A 795 -15.80 -18.19 20.65
N HIS A 796 -16.53 -19.26 20.29
CA HIS A 796 -16.46 -19.89 18.97
C HIS A 796 -17.50 -19.29 18.01
N ASN A 797 -18.68 -18.94 18.52
CA ASN A 797 -19.69 -18.17 17.78
C ASN A 797 -19.44 -16.67 17.95
N ASN A 798 -19.91 -15.85 17.00
CA ASN A 798 -19.73 -14.40 16.98
C ASN A 798 -18.29 -14.00 17.33
N ALA A 799 -17.33 -14.69 16.72
CA ALA A 799 -15.93 -14.54 17.06
C ALA A 799 -15.01 -14.66 15.85
N ILE A 800 -13.91 -13.94 15.92
CA ILE A 800 -12.78 -13.99 15.00
C ILE A 800 -11.58 -14.42 15.82
N TRP A 801 -10.92 -15.48 15.38
CA TRP A 801 -9.70 -15.99 16.02
C TRP A 801 -8.51 -15.61 15.13
N PRO A 802 -7.52 -14.85 15.65
CA PRO A 802 -6.39 -14.40 14.83
C PRO A 802 -5.62 -15.53 14.16
N PHE A 803 -5.52 -16.71 14.78
CA PHE A 803 -4.85 -17.85 14.13
C PHE A 803 -5.63 -18.39 12.92
N VAL A 804 -6.97 -18.46 13.00
CA VAL A 804 -7.83 -18.84 11.86
C VAL A 804 -7.71 -17.81 10.75
N THR A 805 -7.70 -16.52 11.13
CA THR A 805 -7.46 -15.40 10.21
C THR A 805 -6.09 -15.52 9.53
N SER A 806 -5.08 -16.04 10.24
CA SER A 806 -3.74 -16.25 9.68
C SER A 806 -3.73 -17.35 8.63
N PHE A 807 -4.39 -18.47 8.89
CA PHE A 807 -4.60 -19.52 7.88
C PHE A 807 -5.39 -19.02 6.68
N TYR A 808 -6.43 -18.20 6.89
CA TYR A 808 -7.16 -17.53 5.82
C TYR A 808 -6.26 -16.61 4.99
N GLY A 809 -5.40 -15.80 5.63
CA GLY A 809 -4.44 -14.94 4.93
C GLY A 809 -3.41 -15.74 4.11
N MET A 810 -2.89 -16.85 4.65
CA MET A 810 -2.00 -17.75 3.90
C MET A 810 -2.71 -18.42 2.72
N ALA A 811 -3.94 -18.88 2.91
CA ALA A 811 -4.76 -19.46 1.85
C ALA A 811 -5.09 -18.44 0.76
N ALA A 812 -5.40 -17.19 1.15
CA ALA A 812 -5.63 -16.07 0.25
C ALA A 812 -4.40 -15.74 -0.60
N ALA A 813 -3.22 -15.68 0.03
CA ALA A 813 -1.96 -15.44 -0.66
C ALA A 813 -1.68 -16.54 -1.70
N LYS A 814 -1.92 -17.81 -1.34
CA LYS A 814 -1.79 -18.95 -2.25
C LYS A 814 -2.81 -18.93 -3.39
N ALA A 815 -4.03 -18.50 -3.13
CA ALA A 815 -5.08 -18.34 -4.14
C ALA A 815 -4.87 -17.11 -5.04
N GLY A 816 -3.92 -16.23 -4.68
CA GLY A 816 -3.65 -14.98 -5.38
C GLY A 816 -4.63 -13.84 -5.09
N ASN A 817 -5.46 -13.95 -4.04
CA ASN A 817 -6.45 -12.93 -3.69
C ASN A 817 -5.86 -11.90 -2.72
N ARG A 818 -5.38 -10.75 -3.26
CA ARG A 818 -4.70 -9.72 -2.48
C ARG A 818 -5.64 -8.97 -1.53
N ALA A 819 -6.91 -8.84 -1.87
CA ALA A 819 -7.92 -8.21 -1.02
C ALA A 819 -8.17 -9.03 0.26
N ALA A 820 -8.27 -10.34 0.14
CA ALA A 820 -8.37 -11.25 1.27
C ALA A 820 -7.12 -11.25 2.15
N VAL A 821 -5.91 -11.16 1.55
CA VAL A 821 -4.65 -10.98 2.30
C VAL A 821 -4.67 -9.68 3.10
N MET A 822 -5.05 -8.56 2.47
CA MET A 822 -5.16 -7.27 3.16
C MET A 822 -6.14 -7.32 4.32
N HIS A 823 -7.29 -7.97 4.13
CA HIS A 823 -8.31 -8.11 5.16
C HIS A 823 -7.81 -8.95 6.36
N ALA A 824 -7.09 -10.04 6.10
CA ALA A 824 -6.48 -10.87 7.14
C ALA A 824 -5.45 -10.10 7.97
N LEU A 825 -4.55 -9.37 7.29
CA LEU A 825 -3.53 -8.53 7.92
C LEU A 825 -4.18 -7.43 8.76
N ALA A 826 -5.17 -6.70 8.21
CA ALA A 826 -5.88 -5.66 8.92
C ALA A 826 -6.59 -6.17 10.18
N SER A 827 -7.28 -7.32 10.09
CA SER A 827 -7.93 -7.98 11.23
C SER A 827 -6.94 -8.26 12.37
N ASN A 828 -5.83 -8.94 12.07
CA ASN A 828 -4.88 -9.34 13.10
C ASN A 828 -4.06 -8.17 13.64
N MET A 829 -3.62 -7.24 12.78
CA MET A 829 -2.92 -6.03 13.20
C MET A 829 -3.82 -5.20 14.13
N ARG A 830 -5.08 -4.98 13.74
CA ARG A 830 -6.06 -4.29 14.60
C ARG A 830 -6.20 -4.98 15.95
N ALA A 831 -6.40 -6.30 15.97
CA ALA A 831 -6.55 -7.05 17.22
C ALA A 831 -5.31 -6.88 18.12
N ALA A 832 -4.11 -7.10 17.59
CA ALA A 832 -2.87 -6.97 18.34
C ALA A 832 -2.64 -5.53 18.84
N THR A 833 -2.94 -4.52 18.02
CA THR A 833 -2.83 -3.10 18.41
C THR A 833 -3.84 -2.72 19.48
N VAL A 834 -5.14 -2.99 19.27
CA VAL A 834 -6.22 -2.56 20.17
C VAL A 834 -6.19 -3.32 21.49
N PHE A 835 -5.74 -4.58 21.49
CA PHE A 835 -5.70 -5.39 22.71
C PHE A 835 -4.33 -5.39 23.38
N GLU A 836 -3.32 -4.82 22.73
CA GLU A 836 -1.94 -4.70 23.23
C GLU A 836 -1.28 -6.07 23.50
N SER A 837 -1.78 -7.12 22.85
CA SER A 837 -1.33 -8.50 22.95
C SER A 837 -1.92 -9.32 21.81
N ASN A 838 -1.25 -10.40 21.41
CA ASN A 838 -1.88 -11.43 20.59
C ASN A 838 -2.87 -12.23 21.45
N MET A 839 -4.11 -11.74 21.50
CA MET A 839 -5.23 -12.36 22.20
C MET A 839 -5.74 -13.59 21.45
N GLU A 840 -6.42 -14.49 22.14
CA GLU A 840 -6.99 -15.71 21.55
C GLU A 840 -8.03 -15.40 20.46
N ASN A 841 -8.90 -14.43 20.74
CA ASN A 841 -10.05 -14.13 19.91
C ASN A 841 -10.59 -12.71 20.15
N MET A 842 -11.46 -12.28 19.24
CA MET A 842 -12.24 -11.04 19.36
C MET A 842 -13.69 -11.25 18.93
N VAL A 843 -14.58 -10.44 19.46
CA VAL A 843 -16.01 -10.47 19.14
C VAL A 843 -16.22 -10.00 17.70
N ALA A 844 -16.81 -10.84 16.85
CA ALA A 844 -16.99 -10.53 15.43
C ALA A 844 -17.96 -9.37 15.16
N SER A 845 -18.93 -9.15 16.04
CA SER A 845 -19.96 -8.13 15.86
C SER A 845 -19.52 -6.71 16.21
N ASN A 846 -18.44 -6.56 16.99
CA ASN A 846 -17.99 -5.25 17.47
C ASN A 846 -16.47 -5.07 17.60
N GLY A 847 -15.69 -6.12 17.31
CA GLY A 847 -14.23 -6.09 17.35
C GLY A 847 -13.62 -5.91 18.74
N SER A 848 -14.37 -6.17 19.83
CA SER A 848 -13.85 -6.09 21.21
C SER A 848 -13.19 -7.38 21.67
N LYS A 849 -12.32 -7.32 22.69
CA LYS A 849 -11.72 -8.51 23.34
C LYS A 849 -12.64 -9.22 24.34
N ASN A 850 -13.87 -8.75 24.52
CA ASN A 850 -14.83 -9.19 25.55
C ASN A 850 -15.58 -10.46 25.13
N THR A 851 -14.83 -11.50 24.82
CA THR A 851 -15.34 -12.85 24.59
C THR A 851 -15.51 -13.59 25.93
N ALA A 852 -16.12 -14.79 25.90
CA ALA A 852 -16.38 -15.58 27.11
C ALA A 852 -15.08 -16.05 27.78
N LEU A 853 -14.06 -16.37 26.99
CA LEU A 853 -12.69 -16.67 27.42
C LEU A 853 -11.71 -16.04 26.45
N ASN A 854 -10.64 -15.49 27.02
CA ASN A 854 -9.55 -14.89 26.26
C ASN A 854 -8.28 -14.89 27.11
N SER A 855 -7.10 -14.97 26.48
CA SER A 855 -5.82 -14.79 27.16
C SER A 855 -4.90 -13.96 26.30
N PRO A 856 -4.12 -13.07 26.93
CA PRO A 856 -2.93 -12.52 26.33
C PRO A 856 -1.93 -13.62 25.94
N ARG A 857 -1.08 -13.31 24.96
CA ARG A 857 0.02 -14.17 24.50
C ARG A 857 -0.47 -15.55 24.10
N GLN A 858 -1.62 -15.65 23.47
CA GLN A 858 -2.15 -16.94 23.06
C GLN A 858 -1.27 -17.53 21.95
N LEU A 859 -0.80 -18.76 22.13
CA LEU A 859 0.27 -19.36 21.32
C LEU A 859 -0.04 -19.39 19.83
N TRP A 860 -1.28 -19.72 19.46
CA TRP A 860 -1.74 -19.75 18.08
C TRP A 860 -1.77 -18.37 17.45
N SER A 861 -2.32 -17.40 18.18
CA SER A 861 -2.40 -16.01 17.70
C SER A 861 -1.02 -15.40 17.56
N VAL A 862 -0.11 -15.70 18.50
CA VAL A 862 1.30 -15.31 18.41
C VAL A 862 1.96 -15.91 17.17
N ALA A 863 1.84 -17.23 16.98
CA ALA A 863 2.44 -17.92 15.83
C ALA A 863 1.82 -17.48 14.51
N GLY A 864 0.49 -17.35 14.46
CA GLY A 864 -0.25 -16.96 13.27
C GLY A 864 0.02 -15.52 12.87
N PHE A 865 0.05 -14.60 13.84
CA PHE A 865 0.35 -13.22 13.56
C PHE A 865 1.76 -13.08 13.00
N GLU A 866 2.76 -13.70 13.62
CA GLU A 866 4.13 -13.75 13.10
C GLU A 866 4.20 -14.39 11.69
N GLY A 867 3.48 -15.50 11.50
CA GLY A 867 3.39 -16.23 10.24
C GLY A 867 2.80 -15.41 9.09
N LEU A 868 1.92 -14.44 9.35
CA LEU A 868 1.46 -13.51 8.30
C LEU A 868 2.60 -12.61 7.79
N PHE A 869 3.55 -12.21 8.62
CA PHE A 869 4.70 -11.43 8.15
C PHE A 869 5.67 -12.34 7.39
N ARG A 870 5.99 -13.51 7.93
CA ARG A 870 6.97 -14.41 7.29
C ARG A 870 6.45 -15.15 6.06
N ASN A 871 5.31 -15.82 6.19
CA ASN A 871 4.83 -16.74 5.16
C ASN A 871 4.02 -16.01 4.08
N VAL A 872 3.44 -14.85 4.43
CA VAL A 872 2.63 -14.05 3.48
C VAL A 872 3.40 -12.83 2.97
N LEU A 873 3.79 -11.89 3.84
CA LEU A 873 4.48 -10.67 3.38
C LEU A 873 5.89 -10.95 2.84
N LEU A 874 6.66 -11.81 3.50
CA LEU A 874 7.98 -12.25 3.04
C LEU A 874 7.92 -13.49 2.13
N GLY A 875 6.79 -14.21 2.13
CA GLY A 875 6.54 -15.33 1.23
C GLY A 875 7.39 -16.57 1.49
N ILE A 876 7.91 -16.78 2.70
CA ILE A 876 8.82 -17.88 3.02
C ILE A 876 8.03 -19.18 3.12
N ASN A 877 8.29 -20.14 2.23
CA ASN A 877 7.63 -21.45 2.22
C ASN A 877 8.65 -22.58 2.21
N TYR A 878 8.70 -23.38 3.27
CA TYR A 878 9.63 -24.50 3.40
C TYR A 878 9.17 -25.73 2.60
N THR A 879 10.10 -26.38 1.91
CA THR A 879 9.89 -27.62 1.15
C THR A 879 10.95 -28.66 1.53
N GLU A 880 10.83 -29.89 1.01
CA GLU A 880 11.86 -30.92 1.27
C GLU A 880 13.23 -30.50 0.76
N ASP A 881 13.26 -29.73 -0.33
CA ASP A 881 14.46 -29.40 -1.10
C ASP A 881 15.01 -27.99 -0.82
N GLY A 882 14.28 -27.12 -0.10
CA GLY A 882 14.66 -25.72 0.06
C GLY A 882 13.57 -24.81 0.59
N ILE A 883 13.73 -23.51 0.33
CA ILE A 883 12.72 -22.47 0.57
C ILE A 883 12.25 -21.95 -0.78
N SER A 884 10.94 -22.00 -1.05
CA SER A 884 10.34 -21.22 -2.14
C SER A 884 9.84 -19.88 -1.61
N PHE A 885 10.03 -18.82 -2.38
CA PHE A 885 9.57 -17.48 -2.04
C PHE A 885 8.38 -17.06 -2.90
N SER A 886 7.27 -16.72 -2.26
CA SER A 886 6.06 -16.21 -2.91
C SER A 886 5.40 -15.10 -2.08
N PRO A 887 6.08 -13.95 -1.90
CA PRO A 887 5.57 -12.83 -1.12
C PRO A 887 4.28 -12.28 -1.75
N CYS A 888 3.33 -11.90 -0.90
CA CYS A 888 2.09 -11.25 -1.29
C CYS A 888 1.89 -9.99 -0.44
N VAL A 889 2.21 -8.84 -1.02
CA VAL A 889 2.17 -7.53 -0.37
C VAL A 889 0.99 -6.73 -0.94
N PRO A 890 -0.08 -6.46 -0.16
CA PRO A 890 -1.15 -5.59 -0.61
C PRO A 890 -0.65 -4.18 -1.00
N ILE A 891 -1.29 -3.56 -1.98
CA ILE A 891 -0.88 -2.24 -2.50
C ILE A 891 -0.85 -1.17 -1.40
N SER A 892 -1.84 -1.17 -0.50
CA SER A 892 -1.92 -0.26 0.65
C SER A 892 -0.82 -0.47 1.69
N MET A 893 -0.11 -1.60 1.63
CA MET A 893 1.02 -1.94 2.50
C MET A 893 2.35 -1.88 1.74
N LYS A 894 2.40 -1.19 0.59
CA LYS A 894 3.63 -0.96 -0.18
C LYS A 894 4.75 -0.45 0.73
N GLY A 895 5.92 -1.06 0.65
CA GLY A 895 7.07 -0.62 1.41
C GLY A 895 8.23 -1.60 1.34
N TYR A 896 9.31 -1.23 2.01
CA TYR A 896 10.47 -2.09 2.23
C TYR A 896 10.23 -2.95 3.47
N ARG A 897 10.49 -4.25 3.35
CA ARG A 897 10.51 -5.18 4.47
C ARG A 897 11.79 -5.99 4.46
N ALA A 898 12.33 -6.26 5.64
CA ALA A 898 13.47 -7.15 5.76
C ALA A 898 13.36 -8.03 7.01
N LEU A 899 13.87 -9.24 6.91
CA LEU A 899 14.14 -10.12 8.03
C LEU A 899 15.60 -10.55 7.97
N GLU A 900 16.42 -9.97 8.84
CA GLU A 900 17.86 -10.18 8.86
C GLU A 900 18.25 -11.23 9.91
N ASN A 901 19.38 -11.91 9.67
CA ASN A 901 20.05 -12.81 10.60
C ASN A 901 19.21 -14.01 11.08
N PHE A 902 18.19 -14.43 10.34
CA PHE A 902 17.40 -15.61 10.72
C PHE A 902 18.05 -16.92 10.24
N LYS A 903 17.88 -18.01 10.99
CA LYS A 903 18.61 -19.27 10.76
C LYS A 903 17.77 -20.28 9.99
N TYR A 904 18.35 -20.92 8.98
CA TYR A 904 17.73 -22.04 8.27
C TYR A 904 18.76 -23.13 8.00
N ARG A 905 18.63 -24.29 8.64
CA ARG A 905 19.62 -25.40 8.57
C ARG A 905 21.04 -24.88 8.81
N ASN A 906 21.98 -25.14 7.89
CA ASN A 906 23.37 -24.67 7.95
C ASN A 906 23.55 -23.22 7.46
N MET A 907 22.45 -22.48 7.27
CA MET A 907 22.46 -21.12 6.73
C MET A 907 22.02 -20.05 7.73
N THR A 908 22.53 -18.84 7.52
CA THR A 908 21.98 -17.57 8.04
C THR A 908 21.45 -16.79 6.87
N LEU A 909 20.22 -16.31 6.94
CA LEU A 909 19.53 -15.68 5.83
C LEU A 909 19.15 -14.25 6.20
N ASP A 910 19.37 -13.35 5.24
CA ASP A 910 18.73 -12.04 5.20
C ASP A 910 17.73 -12.09 4.04
N VAL A 911 16.44 -11.85 4.31
CA VAL A 911 15.40 -11.81 3.28
C VAL A 911 14.83 -10.41 3.21
N GLU A 912 14.98 -9.78 2.06
CA GLU A 912 14.43 -8.46 1.74
C GLU A 912 13.29 -8.60 0.74
N VAL A 913 12.18 -7.91 1.01
CA VAL A 913 11.05 -7.77 0.09
C VAL A 913 10.85 -6.28 -0.22
N ILE A 914 10.89 -5.96 -1.50
CA ILE A 914 10.79 -4.59 -2.01
C ILE A 914 9.63 -4.51 -3.00
N GLY A 915 8.67 -3.62 -2.70
CA GLY A 915 7.55 -3.31 -3.59
C GLY A 915 6.21 -3.81 -3.07
N GLU A 916 5.30 -4.09 -4.00
CA GLU A 916 3.91 -4.46 -3.76
C GLU A 916 3.45 -5.50 -4.78
N GLY A 917 2.41 -6.27 -4.47
CA GLY A 917 1.84 -7.31 -5.31
C GLY A 917 2.23 -8.72 -4.88
N ASN A 918 2.01 -9.70 -5.75
CA ASN A 918 2.26 -11.12 -5.49
C ASN A 918 3.12 -11.80 -6.57
N ILE A 919 3.73 -11.01 -7.47
CA ILE A 919 4.59 -11.51 -8.54
C ILE A 919 6.03 -11.15 -8.20
N VAL A 920 6.86 -12.18 -7.97
CA VAL A 920 8.31 -12.00 -7.85
C VAL A 920 8.87 -11.72 -9.23
N SER A 921 9.22 -10.45 -9.46
CA SER A 921 9.74 -9.98 -10.75
C SER A 921 11.26 -10.12 -10.88
N SER A 922 11.96 -10.19 -9.75
CA SER A 922 13.39 -10.49 -9.66
C SER A 922 13.67 -11.10 -8.29
N CYS A 923 14.56 -12.09 -8.28
CA CYS A 923 15.05 -12.76 -7.08
C CYS A 923 16.57 -12.85 -7.16
N LEU A 924 17.26 -12.11 -6.31
CA LEU A 924 18.71 -12.19 -6.20
C LEU A 924 19.06 -13.02 -4.97
N ILE A 925 19.93 -14.01 -5.16
CA ILE A 925 20.57 -14.74 -4.06
C ILE A 925 22.06 -14.41 -4.15
N ASP A 926 22.60 -13.79 -3.10
CA ASP A 926 23.98 -13.28 -3.02
C ASP A 926 24.36 -12.37 -4.20
N GLY A 927 23.40 -11.54 -4.63
CA GLY A 927 23.55 -10.65 -5.78
C GLY A 927 23.49 -11.35 -7.15
N VAL A 928 23.21 -12.65 -7.19
CA VAL A 928 23.04 -13.42 -8.44
C VAL A 928 21.55 -13.63 -8.71
N GLU A 929 21.08 -13.13 -9.85
CA GLU A 929 19.70 -13.30 -10.31
C GLU A 929 19.37 -14.79 -10.53
N GLN A 930 18.25 -15.22 -9.94
CA GLN A 930 17.74 -16.59 -10.05
C GLN A 930 16.55 -16.64 -11.01
N GLN A 931 16.44 -17.75 -11.75
CA GLN A 931 15.30 -17.98 -12.66
C GLN A 931 13.99 -18.29 -11.91
N VAL A 932 14.12 -18.86 -10.71
CA VAL A 932 13.00 -19.19 -9.83
C VAL A 932 13.37 -18.67 -8.45
N ALA A 933 12.39 -18.09 -7.75
CA ALA A 933 12.56 -17.62 -6.38
C ALA A 933 12.63 -18.80 -5.40
N PHE A 934 13.77 -19.50 -5.40
CA PHE A 934 13.99 -20.72 -4.63
C PHE A 934 15.43 -20.79 -4.10
N LEU A 935 15.56 -21.06 -2.80
CA LEU A 935 16.83 -21.27 -2.11
C LEU A 935 17.03 -22.75 -1.81
N PRO A 936 17.99 -23.44 -2.45
CA PRO A 936 18.26 -24.85 -2.20
C PRO A 936 18.72 -25.12 -0.75
N ALA A 937 18.21 -26.17 -0.13
CA ALA A 937 18.54 -26.53 1.23
C ALA A 937 19.95 -27.13 1.41
N SER A 938 20.67 -27.40 0.32
CA SER A 938 22.05 -27.89 0.32
C SER A 938 23.09 -26.78 0.50
N LEU A 939 22.66 -25.52 0.50
CA LEU A 939 23.55 -24.38 0.71
C LEU A 939 23.96 -24.25 2.18
N GLU A 940 25.06 -23.53 2.41
CA GLU A 940 25.66 -23.33 3.73
C GLU A 940 26.24 -21.93 3.85
N GLY A 941 26.27 -21.37 5.06
CA GLY A 941 26.84 -20.05 5.32
C GLY A 941 25.80 -18.94 5.34
N HIS A 942 26.22 -17.70 5.11
CA HIS A 942 25.33 -16.54 5.12
C HIS A 942 24.91 -16.21 3.69
N HIS A 943 23.59 -16.13 3.45
CA HIS A 943 23.03 -15.75 2.18
C HIS A 943 22.12 -14.53 2.30
N ASN A 944 22.20 -13.63 1.32
CA ASN A 944 21.27 -12.52 1.17
C ASN A 944 20.28 -12.81 0.04
N ILE A 945 19.00 -12.71 0.32
CA ILE A 945 17.90 -12.95 -0.61
C ILE A 945 17.13 -11.66 -0.79
N GLN A 946 17.19 -11.08 -1.97
CA GLN A 946 16.43 -9.89 -2.31
C GLN A 946 15.32 -10.24 -3.30
N LEU A 947 14.09 -9.91 -2.93
CA LEU A 947 12.88 -10.17 -3.71
C LEU A 947 12.27 -8.83 -4.14
N ILE A 948 12.19 -8.60 -5.44
CA ILE A 948 11.50 -7.44 -6.00
C ILE A 948 10.12 -7.89 -6.45
N VAL A 949 9.10 -7.42 -5.73
CA VAL A 949 7.71 -7.81 -5.92
C VAL A 949 6.97 -6.73 -6.68
N LYS A 950 6.14 -7.16 -7.63
CA LYS A 950 5.31 -6.27 -8.44
C LYS A 950 3.88 -6.75 -8.46
N SER A 951 2.97 -5.79 -8.63
CA SER A 951 1.58 -6.06 -8.94
C SER A 951 1.43 -6.24 -10.44
N ASP A 952 0.59 -7.18 -10.85
CA ASP A 952 0.00 -7.11 -12.18
C ASP A 952 -1.01 -5.96 -12.17
N TYR A 953 -0.61 -4.81 -12.69
CA TYR A 953 -1.44 -3.61 -12.79
C TYR A 953 -2.60 -3.76 -13.78
N TYR A 954 -2.62 -4.85 -14.57
CA TYR A 954 -3.67 -5.14 -15.53
C TYR A 954 -4.64 -6.24 -15.05
N ALA A 955 -4.35 -6.91 -13.93
CA ALA A 955 -5.25 -7.89 -13.33
C ALA A 955 -6.48 -7.18 -12.72
N PRO A 956 -7.70 -7.75 -12.86
CA PRO A 956 -8.88 -7.25 -12.16
C PRO A 956 -8.64 -7.12 -10.65
N GLU A 957 -9.32 -6.17 -10.00
CA GLU A 957 -9.28 -6.08 -8.55
C GLU A 957 -9.80 -7.37 -7.91
N ASP A 958 -9.01 -7.93 -6.99
CA ASP A 958 -9.43 -9.07 -6.18
C ASP A 958 -10.59 -8.62 -5.27
N SER A 959 -11.61 -9.46 -5.11
CA SER A 959 -12.77 -9.14 -4.27
C SER A 959 -12.89 -10.09 -3.09
N ILE A 960 -13.55 -9.62 -2.04
CA ILE A 960 -13.98 -10.39 -0.87
C ILE A 960 -15.48 -10.21 -0.68
N ASN A 961 -16.18 -11.23 -0.18
CA ASN A 961 -17.58 -11.14 0.21
C ASN A 961 -17.70 -10.50 1.60
N LEU A 962 -17.37 -9.21 1.67
CA LEU A 962 -17.48 -8.40 2.87
C LEU A 962 -18.94 -7.98 3.10
N GLY A 963 -19.47 -8.23 4.30
CA GLY A 963 -20.80 -7.75 4.67
C GLY A 963 -21.10 -7.96 6.17
N PRO A 964 -22.29 -7.53 6.64
CA PRO A 964 -22.66 -7.67 8.04
C PRO A 964 -22.69 -9.14 8.47
N LEU A 965 -22.58 -9.40 9.77
CA LEU A 965 -22.77 -10.76 10.29
C LEU A 965 -24.16 -11.27 9.95
N GLU A 966 -24.20 -12.49 9.44
CA GLU A 966 -25.44 -13.22 9.21
C GLU A 966 -25.71 -14.10 10.42
N TRP A 967 -26.98 -14.19 10.82
CA TRP A 967 -27.44 -15.00 11.93
C TRP A 967 -28.44 -16.01 11.40
N ASP A 968 -28.20 -17.27 11.69
CA ASP A 968 -29.14 -18.34 11.36
C ASP A 968 -30.36 -18.30 12.27
N LEU A 969 -31.44 -18.88 11.77
CA LEU A 969 -32.66 -19.07 12.52
C LEU A 969 -32.44 -20.06 13.67
N ASN A 970 -33.16 -19.89 14.77
CA ASN A 970 -33.13 -20.87 15.86
C ASN A 970 -33.58 -22.24 15.36
N THR A 971 -32.88 -23.29 15.78
CA THR A 971 -33.26 -24.68 15.50
C THR A 971 -34.66 -24.96 16.06
N PRO A 972 -35.60 -25.49 15.25
CA PRO A 972 -36.90 -25.90 15.74
C PRO A 972 -36.77 -26.99 16.82
N GLU A 973 -37.42 -26.77 17.97
CA GLU A 973 -37.67 -27.81 18.97
C GLU A 973 -38.94 -28.56 18.56
N VAL A 974 -38.76 -29.78 18.06
CA VAL A 974 -39.84 -30.56 17.44
C VAL A 974 -40.30 -31.64 18.40
N GLU A 975 -41.61 -31.69 18.61
CA GLU A 975 -42.29 -32.73 19.39
C GLU A 975 -43.23 -33.53 18.48
N LEU A 976 -43.34 -34.82 18.76
CA LEU A 976 -44.39 -35.66 18.18
C LEU A 976 -45.66 -35.53 19.02
N SER A 977 -46.80 -35.30 18.37
CA SER A 977 -48.11 -35.28 19.04
C SER A 977 -48.40 -36.61 19.74
N SER A 978 -49.24 -36.58 20.78
CA SER A 978 -49.55 -37.76 21.60
C SER A 978 -50.20 -38.91 20.83
N ASP A 979 -50.84 -38.63 19.68
CA ASP A 979 -51.41 -39.61 18.77
C ASP A 979 -50.41 -40.12 17.71
N GLY A 980 -49.21 -39.52 17.63
CA GLY A 980 -48.16 -39.88 16.67
C GLY A 980 -48.42 -39.40 15.24
N GLU A 981 -49.43 -38.56 15.00
CA GLU A 981 -49.82 -38.14 13.64
C GLU A 981 -49.19 -36.83 13.17
N PHE A 982 -48.74 -35.97 14.09
CA PHE A 982 -48.24 -34.64 13.76
C PHE A 982 -46.92 -34.32 14.44
N LEU A 983 -45.99 -33.73 13.69
CA LEU A 983 -44.86 -33.00 14.23
C LEU A 983 -45.31 -31.58 14.55
N LYS A 984 -44.96 -31.09 15.74
CA LYS A 984 -45.28 -29.75 16.22
C LYS A 984 -44.02 -29.06 16.73
N TRP A 985 -43.88 -27.77 16.46
CA TRP A 985 -42.84 -26.93 17.05
C TRP A 985 -43.40 -25.56 17.42
N ALA A 986 -42.59 -24.73 18.07
CA ALA A 986 -42.92 -23.32 18.31
C ALA A 986 -42.55 -22.46 17.10
N VAL A 987 -43.22 -21.32 16.93
CA VAL A 987 -42.86 -20.36 15.87
C VAL A 987 -41.41 -19.92 16.06
N VAL A 988 -40.57 -20.17 15.06
CA VAL A 988 -39.19 -19.68 14.99
C VAL A 988 -39.22 -18.25 14.48
N ASN A 989 -38.69 -17.33 15.29
CA ASN A 989 -38.65 -15.91 14.92
C ASN A 989 -37.87 -15.71 13.60
N GLY A 990 -38.49 -14.99 12.65
CA GLY A 990 -37.92 -14.75 11.32
C GLY A 990 -38.16 -15.86 10.29
N ALA A 991 -38.70 -17.02 10.69
CA ALA A 991 -39.05 -18.08 9.76
C ALA A 991 -40.33 -17.74 8.99
N THR A 992 -40.31 -18.01 7.69
CA THR A 992 -41.47 -17.87 6.78
C THR A 992 -42.05 -19.22 6.39
N ASN A 993 -41.21 -20.26 6.41
CA ASN A 993 -41.61 -21.64 6.16
C ASN A 993 -40.66 -22.60 6.88
N TYR A 994 -41.09 -23.86 6.96
CA TYR A 994 -40.34 -24.97 7.53
C TYR A 994 -40.29 -26.09 6.52
N ARG A 995 -39.09 -26.64 6.30
CA ARG A 995 -38.87 -27.81 5.46
C ARG A 995 -38.68 -29.04 6.34
N ILE A 996 -39.36 -30.11 5.95
CA ILE A 996 -39.36 -31.40 6.64
C ILE A 996 -38.58 -32.37 5.79
N TYR A 997 -37.69 -33.10 6.43
CA TYR A 997 -36.93 -34.18 5.81
C TYR A 997 -37.26 -35.48 6.54
N LYS A 998 -37.44 -36.54 5.75
CA LYS A 998 -37.68 -37.89 6.22
C LYS A 998 -36.57 -38.78 5.69
N ASN A 999 -35.89 -39.50 6.59
CA ASN A 999 -34.82 -40.43 6.24
C ASN A 999 -33.75 -39.79 5.33
N GLY A 1000 -33.35 -38.55 5.61
CA GLY A 1000 -32.37 -37.81 4.81
C GLY A 1000 -32.90 -37.16 3.53
N VAL A 1001 -34.19 -37.33 3.17
CA VAL A 1001 -34.77 -36.84 1.92
C VAL A 1001 -35.85 -35.80 2.21
N PHE A 1002 -35.95 -34.76 1.37
CA PHE A 1002 -37.01 -33.74 1.48
C PHE A 1002 -38.39 -34.40 1.37
N ASP A 1003 -39.24 -34.21 2.39
CA ASP A 1003 -40.57 -34.81 2.51
C ASP A 1003 -41.67 -33.77 2.26
N GLY A 1004 -41.48 -32.52 2.70
CA GLY A 1004 -42.45 -31.44 2.48
C GLY A 1004 -42.04 -30.09 3.05
N GLN A 1005 -42.87 -29.07 2.79
CA GLN A 1005 -42.71 -27.71 3.34
C GLN A 1005 -44.07 -27.18 3.82
N VAL A 1006 -44.08 -26.45 4.93
CA VAL A 1006 -45.26 -25.78 5.50
C VAL A 1006 -44.92 -24.37 5.97
N GLU A 1007 -45.91 -23.48 5.99
CA GLU A 1007 -45.79 -22.13 6.58
C GLU A 1007 -46.22 -22.11 8.06
N ASP A 1008 -47.00 -23.11 8.49
CA ASP A 1008 -47.46 -23.28 9.87
C ASP A 1008 -46.45 -24.10 10.70
N VAL A 1009 -46.69 -24.21 12.01
CA VAL A 1009 -45.83 -24.91 12.98
C VAL A 1009 -46.27 -26.36 13.24
N LEU A 1010 -47.03 -26.93 12.31
CA LEU A 1010 -47.61 -28.27 12.39
C LEU A 1010 -47.43 -28.98 11.04
N TYR A 1011 -46.94 -30.22 11.09
CA TYR A 1011 -46.80 -31.07 9.91
C TYR A 1011 -47.36 -32.46 10.15
N LYS A 1012 -48.22 -32.94 9.24
CA LYS A 1012 -48.74 -34.30 9.30
C LYS A 1012 -47.68 -35.28 8.79
N VAL A 1013 -47.30 -36.25 9.61
CA VAL A 1013 -46.27 -37.23 9.24
C VAL A 1013 -46.70 -38.05 8.02
N SER A 1014 -45.78 -38.26 7.07
CA SER A 1014 -46.05 -38.99 5.81
C SER A 1014 -45.99 -40.52 5.98
N GLY A 1015 -45.56 -41.03 7.14
CA GLY A 1015 -45.42 -42.45 7.48
C GLY A 1015 -44.34 -42.70 8.53
N LYS A 1016 -43.94 -43.97 8.72
CA LYS A 1016 -42.85 -44.33 9.64
C LYS A 1016 -41.49 -43.82 9.14
N GLY A 1017 -40.59 -43.44 10.04
CA GLY A 1017 -39.22 -43.01 9.71
C GLY A 1017 -38.67 -41.98 10.70
N GLU A 1018 -37.43 -41.56 10.45
CA GLU A 1018 -36.77 -40.45 11.15
C GLU A 1018 -37.14 -39.14 10.45
N TYR A 1019 -37.65 -38.17 11.21
CA TYR A 1019 -38.00 -36.84 10.70
C TYR A 1019 -37.15 -35.75 11.35
N VAL A 1020 -36.76 -34.77 10.55
CA VAL A 1020 -36.18 -33.51 11.03
C VAL A 1020 -36.87 -32.32 10.37
N VAL A 1021 -36.85 -31.18 11.06
CA VAL A 1021 -37.43 -29.93 10.58
C VAL A 1021 -36.36 -28.84 10.58
N ALA A 1022 -36.27 -28.06 9.51
CA ALA A 1022 -35.47 -26.86 9.45
C ALA A 1022 -36.34 -25.65 9.09
N ALA A 1023 -36.11 -24.54 9.78
CA ALA A 1023 -36.76 -23.26 9.49
C ALA A 1023 -36.03 -22.55 8.34
N TYR A 1024 -36.79 -21.82 7.52
CA TYR A 1024 -36.27 -21.01 6.41
C TYR A 1024 -36.96 -19.63 6.37
N ASN A 1025 -36.23 -18.60 5.96
CA ASN A 1025 -36.77 -17.27 5.71
C ASN A 1025 -36.78 -16.91 4.21
N GLU A 1026 -37.38 -15.77 3.87
CA GLU A 1026 -37.45 -15.26 2.48
C GLU A 1026 -36.08 -14.91 1.89
N SER A 1027 -35.09 -14.54 2.71
CA SER A 1027 -33.73 -14.23 2.27
C SER A 1027 -32.86 -15.48 2.04
N GLY A 1028 -33.40 -16.68 2.26
CA GLY A 1028 -32.71 -17.95 2.07
C GLY A 1028 -31.82 -18.39 3.25
N SER A 1029 -31.85 -17.68 4.38
CA SER A 1029 -31.26 -18.15 5.64
C SER A 1029 -32.06 -19.33 6.20
N TYR A 1030 -31.40 -20.18 6.99
CA TYR A 1030 -31.97 -21.41 7.49
C TYR A 1030 -31.56 -21.65 8.95
N SER A 1031 -32.25 -22.55 9.64
CA SER A 1031 -31.78 -23.10 10.91
C SER A 1031 -30.97 -24.38 10.69
N PHE A 1032 -30.30 -24.86 11.73
CA PHE A 1032 -29.95 -26.29 11.74
C PHE A 1032 -31.22 -27.16 11.66
N MET A 1033 -31.02 -28.43 11.29
CA MET A 1033 -32.01 -29.47 11.44
C MET A 1033 -32.33 -29.68 12.92
N SER A 1034 -33.61 -29.85 13.24
CA SER A 1034 -34.09 -30.23 14.57
C SER A 1034 -33.47 -31.54 15.06
N GLU A 1035 -33.67 -31.83 16.35
CA GLU A 1035 -33.39 -33.17 16.84
C GLU A 1035 -34.19 -34.19 16.01
N PRO A 1036 -33.58 -35.30 15.56
CA PRO A 1036 -34.29 -36.31 14.80
C PRO A 1036 -35.37 -37.02 15.63
N ILE A 1037 -36.60 -37.02 15.14
CA ILE A 1037 -37.76 -37.67 15.76
C ILE A 1037 -38.11 -38.94 14.99
N ARG A 1038 -37.97 -40.10 15.65
CA ARG A 1038 -38.40 -41.39 15.11
C ARG A 1038 -39.90 -41.58 15.28
N VAL A 1039 -40.64 -41.62 14.17
CA VAL A 1039 -42.10 -41.77 14.15
C VAL A 1039 -42.47 -43.21 13.83
N GLY A 1040 -43.32 -43.80 14.68
CA GLY A 1040 -43.85 -45.16 14.49
C GLY A 1040 -42.81 -46.27 14.66
N MET A 1041 -41.72 -45.97 15.38
CA MET A 1041 -40.68 -46.91 15.80
C MET A 1041 -40.78 -47.08 17.32
N SER A 1042 -41.02 -48.31 17.79
CA SER A 1042 -41.07 -48.64 19.22
C SER A 1042 -39.80 -49.38 19.61
N PRO A 1043 -39.02 -48.92 20.60
CA PRO A 1043 -37.79 -49.61 20.99
C PRO A 1043 -38.10 -50.95 21.66
N ILE A 1044 -37.35 -51.99 21.30
CA ILE A 1044 -37.29 -53.25 22.04
C ILE A 1044 -35.94 -53.26 22.78
N GLU A 1045 -35.95 -53.01 24.08
CA GLU A 1045 -34.73 -52.86 24.88
C GLU A 1045 -34.21 -54.21 25.42
N TYR A 1046 -32.92 -54.46 25.24
CA TYR A 1046 -32.20 -55.60 25.82
C TYR A 1046 -30.93 -55.13 26.53
N THR A 1047 -30.83 -55.34 27.85
CA THR A 1047 -29.62 -55.02 28.61
C THR A 1047 -28.75 -56.27 28.84
N ILE A 1048 -27.45 -56.17 28.52
CA ILE A 1048 -26.46 -57.19 28.84
C ILE A 1048 -25.35 -56.64 29.75
N GLN A 1049 -24.98 -57.36 30.81
CA GLN A 1049 -23.79 -57.04 31.62
C GLN A 1049 -22.62 -57.93 31.21
N LYS A 1050 -21.82 -57.50 30.22
CA LYS A 1050 -20.60 -58.21 29.81
C LYS A 1050 -19.42 -57.25 29.78
N ARG A 1051 -18.37 -57.56 30.54
CA ARG A 1051 -17.13 -56.74 30.55
C ARG A 1051 -16.39 -56.91 29.23
N LEU A 1052 -16.36 -55.86 28.42
CA LEU A 1052 -15.47 -55.77 27.28
C LEU A 1052 -14.04 -55.60 27.80
N ASN A 1053 -13.09 -56.38 27.29
CA ASN A 1053 -11.66 -56.24 27.63
C ASN A 1053 -10.92 -55.59 26.45
N ASN A 1054 -9.73 -55.08 26.70
CA ASN A 1054 -8.96 -54.26 25.76
C ASN A 1054 -8.29 -55.11 24.65
N ARG A 1055 -8.77 -56.34 24.40
CA ARG A 1055 -8.30 -57.19 23.31
C ARG A 1055 -9.15 -56.95 22.07
N LEU A 1056 -8.48 -56.67 20.95
CA LEU A 1056 -9.12 -56.64 19.63
C LEU A 1056 -9.82 -57.99 19.33
N GLY A 1057 -11.02 -57.95 18.75
CA GLY A 1057 -11.74 -59.13 18.26
C GLY A 1057 -12.70 -59.81 19.24
N VAL A 1058 -13.11 -59.14 20.34
CA VAL A 1058 -14.16 -59.67 21.23
C VAL A 1058 -15.51 -59.67 20.50
N GLN A 1059 -16.09 -60.86 20.30
CA GLN A 1059 -17.42 -61.01 19.74
C GLN A 1059 -18.49 -61.10 20.85
N VAL A 1060 -19.55 -60.30 20.71
CA VAL A 1060 -20.75 -60.37 21.53
C VAL A 1060 -21.87 -60.91 20.65
N ARG A 1061 -22.54 -61.96 21.12
CA ARG A 1061 -23.71 -62.54 20.44
C ARG A 1061 -24.93 -62.25 21.30
N LEU A 1062 -25.94 -61.61 20.72
CA LEU A 1062 -27.28 -61.43 21.28
C LEU A 1062 -28.27 -62.21 20.41
N GLU A 1063 -29.25 -62.82 21.05
CA GLU A 1063 -30.43 -63.37 20.40
C GLU A 1063 -31.61 -62.49 20.83
N ILE A 1064 -32.27 -61.88 19.84
CA ILE A 1064 -33.32 -60.89 20.02
C ILE A 1064 -34.61 -61.48 19.46
N GLU A 1065 -35.68 -61.42 20.25
CA GLU A 1065 -37.01 -61.84 19.82
C GLU A 1065 -37.76 -60.61 19.32
N VAL A 1066 -38.31 -60.69 18.11
CA VAL A 1066 -39.03 -59.59 17.48
C VAL A 1066 -40.49 -59.99 17.22
N GLU A 1067 -41.40 -59.04 17.36
CA GLU A 1067 -42.85 -59.32 17.33
C GLU A 1067 -43.38 -59.70 15.93
N SER A 1068 -42.68 -59.30 14.86
CA SER A 1068 -43.05 -59.61 13.46
C SER A 1068 -41.86 -59.52 12.51
N ASP A 1069 -42.00 -60.04 11.28
CA ASP A 1069 -40.98 -59.84 10.24
C ASP A 1069 -40.92 -58.37 9.80
N GLY A 1070 -39.72 -57.78 9.71
CA GLY A 1070 -39.54 -56.38 9.32
C GLY A 1070 -38.09 -55.89 9.34
N GLU A 1071 -37.88 -54.64 8.96
CA GLU A 1071 -36.59 -53.93 9.12
C GLU A 1071 -36.50 -53.35 10.54
N TYR A 1072 -35.42 -53.69 11.24
CA TYR A 1072 -35.15 -53.23 12.61
C TYR A 1072 -33.87 -52.39 12.63
N LEU A 1073 -33.92 -51.25 13.31
CA LEU A 1073 -32.74 -50.48 13.65
C LEU A 1073 -32.11 -51.10 14.90
N LEU A 1074 -30.82 -51.45 14.83
CA LEU A 1074 -30.07 -51.93 15.98
C LEU A 1074 -29.24 -50.80 16.58
N GLU A 1075 -29.54 -50.46 17.84
CA GLU A 1075 -28.82 -49.47 18.63
C GLU A 1075 -28.11 -50.17 19.80
N PHE A 1076 -26.85 -49.79 20.05
CA PHE A 1076 -26.05 -50.36 21.12
C PHE A 1076 -25.57 -49.26 22.06
N ASP A 1077 -26.13 -49.23 23.27
CA ASP A 1077 -25.61 -48.41 24.35
C ASP A 1077 -24.53 -49.18 25.12
N TYR A 1078 -23.35 -48.59 25.24
CA TYR A 1078 -22.28 -49.12 26.09
C TYR A 1078 -21.61 -47.99 26.88
N SER A 1079 -21.37 -48.22 28.17
CA SER A 1079 -20.64 -47.27 29.02
C SER A 1079 -19.16 -47.64 29.09
N ASN A 1080 -18.25 -46.70 28.84
CA ASN A 1080 -16.80 -46.92 28.94
C ASN A 1080 -16.25 -46.85 30.38
N GLY A 1081 -17.09 -47.05 31.41
CA GLY A 1081 -16.70 -46.93 32.82
C GLY A 1081 -16.40 -45.50 33.30
N ASN A 1082 -16.59 -45.23 34.60
CA ASN A 1082 -16.41 -43.91 35.24
C ASN A 1082 -14.94 -43.58 35.58
N GLY A 1083 -14.00 -43.91 34.69
CA GLY A 1083 -12.58 -43.51 34.83
C GLY A 1083 -12.31 -42.11 34.28
N ASP A 1084 -11.24 -41.47 34.75
CA ASP A 1084 -10.74 -40.23 34.13
C ASP A 1084 -10.44 -40.47 32.64
N ILE A 1085 -11.22 -39.79 31.79
CA ILE A 1085 -11.15 -39.80 30.31
C ILE A 1085 -9.75 -39.50 29.77
N THR A 1086 -8.87 -38.90 30.58
CA THR A 1086 -7.52 -38.51 30.15
C THR A 1086 -6.47 -39.60 30.27
N THR A 1087 -6.75 -40.75 30.91
CA THR A 1087 -5.67 -41.74 31.13
C THR A 1087 -5.95 -43.18 30.70
N HIS A 1088 -7.03 -43.87 31.05
CA HIS A 1088 -7.02 -45.36 30.99
C HIS A 1088 -8.28 -46.06 30.43
N ASN A 1089 -8.94 -45.51 29.42
CA ASN A 1089 -9.98 -46.22 28.65
C ASN A 1089 -9.43 -46.86 27.36
#